data_AF-A0A930K0Y4-F1
#
_entry.id   AF-A0A930K0Y4-F1
#
_cell.length_a   1.000
_cell.length_b   1.000
_cell.length_c   1.000
_cell.angle_alpha   90.00
_cell.angle_beta   90.00
_cell.angle_gamma   90.00
#
_symmetry.space_group_name_H-M   'P 1'
#
loop_
_entity.id
_entity.type
_entity.pdbx_description
1 polymer ?
#
loop_
_entity_poly.entity_id
_entity_poly.type
_entity_poly.pdbx_seq_one_letter_code
_entity_poly.pdbx_strand_id
1 'polypeptide(L)'
;DLAKGFKGLADAKVAVGDPVDVARGDLIQEWHVLSFERTLPLRLNRYYYSTQKNSGHLGQNWFDEWSQCLHIDSENKEIIYFNEKGAAYHYPYHTKKVYAQNVYCKHLILFSDDLNNLYLFNRKQQRKYLFSTQSFGDESIRYLTEISDRFGNKITFNYTKDGLSEVCHSDGFSLSIQNKNHLIQSITYKSENINHHLVSFEHNDKGQLEFCHSFQYGVLHHRYNNDGYMTSWWDSDATRVEISYDELGRVISTKTESGHYEDTYKYDDKNHCTYYIDAEGGKSCYWYNKDYVVTKIQDALGNITESEWDYSQKVAYRDALGRETRYTYDEYGDINKIVHPDGRVFLYKYSGEGVLLEVKNSLGEYWEYRYGDRNELRFVVAPNKLKWEYRYNENYQVVRQQLPDGNYFGYSYNEVNQLIGVTNSKGERTRYERDLFDRITTLVRTDGSTYRYKYSEGHASPKGSLTRIDTPEGTIQRFQYNSERLLTEIIDGEGNETRFQYGAYDLLESKTLPNGETLTFHYDKLTRLTEVKNAQGDSYCYEYDKAGQLVRETDFTGRSRMYAYDAVGRLIRKTQADGHIETYAYDIEDKLLTRNTWQPVLQGNDICRYELAHQVCYTYTNKTGQLSQTINTQYLPYFAQHITEFEYDEQYRLIAEIQDGERIEVELDKYGRQTALLLPNGVESAVKISQGFNQYGELTQFQVNSHNPLNLSYDKLGRQTRKQNQNGFILAEHFSPSGLLQAQGGGWNNSLTEQQLSDYQP
;
A
#
# COMPACT_ATOMS: atom_id res chain seq x y z
N ASP A 1 -17.37 20.96 -28.53
CA ASP A 1 -16.03 21.50 -28.82
C ASP A 1 -15.01 21.02 -27.79
N LEU A 2 -14.42 19.83 -28.01
CA LEU A 2 -13.52 19.15 -27.06
C LEU A 2 -12.02 19.32 -27.40
N ALA A 3 -11.66 20.20 -28.34
CA ALA A 3 -10.34 20.16 -28.97
C ALA A 3 -9.42 21.36 -28.67
N LYS A 4 -9.57 22.10 -27.56
CA LYS A 4 -8.76 23.31 -27.31
C LYS A 4 -8.14 23.45 -25.91
N GLY A 5 -7.87 22.35 -25.21
CA GLY A 5 -7.08 22.36 -23.96
C GLY A 5 -5.60 22.07 -24.21
N PHE A 6 -4.92 22.81 -25.10
CA PHE A 6 -3.55 22.48 -25.53
C PHE A 6 -2.44 22.81 -24.51
N LYS A 7 -2.77 23.32 -23.33
CA LYS A 7 -1.81 23.67 -22.27
C LYS A 7 -2.15 22.94 -20.98
N GLY A 8 -1.19 22.17 -20.50
CA GLY A 8 -1.24 21.40 -19.26
C GLY A 8 0.10 20.71 -19.03
N LEU A 9 0.49 20.54 -17.77
CA LEU A 9 1.65 19.72 -17.42
C LEU A 9 1.17 18.26 -17.34
N ALA A 10 1.89 17.33 -17.96
CA ALA A 10 1.64 15.92 -17.71
C ALA A 10 1.99 15.60 -16.24
N ASP A 11 1.05 14.99 -15.51
CA ASP A 11 1.29 14.43 -14.16
C ASP A 11 2.19 13.18 -14.19
N ALA A 12 2.54 12.67 -15.38
CA ALA A 12 3.44 11.54 -15.58
C ALA A 12 4.90 11.95 -15.35
N LYS A 13 5.28 12.19 -14.10
CA LYS A 13 6.64 12.54 -13.68
C LYS A 13 7.42 11.29 -13.30
N VAL A 14 8.70 11.27 -13.65
CA VAL A 14 9.67 10.28 -13.16
C VAL A 14 10.68 11.03 -12.31
N ALA A 15 10.83 10.63 -11.05
CA ALA A 15 11.76 11.24 -10.12
C ALA A 15 12.72 10.19 -9.55
N VAL A 16 13.95 10.61 -9.28
CA VAL A 16 15.03 9.77 -8.70
C VAL A 16 15.83 10.55 -7.66
N GLY A 17 16.57 9.85 -6.79
CA GLY A 17 17.33 10.46 -5.68
C GLY A 17 16.42 11.17 -4.67
N ASP A 18 16.90 12.27 -4.07
CA ASP A 18 16.11 13.17 -3.23
C ASP A 18 15.26 14.11 -4.10
N PRO A 19 13.96 13.83 -4.26
CA PRO A 19 13.47 13.44 -5.58
C PRO A 19 13.60 14.55 -6.62
N VAL A 20 14.30 14.27 -7.70
CA VAL A 20 14.49 15.20 -8.83
C VAL A 20 13.70 14.72 -10.04
N ASP A 21 12.86 15.58 -10.62
CA ASP A 21 12.20 15.34 -11.91
C ASP A 21 13.27 15.18 -12.99
N VAL A 22 13.48 13.97 -13.50
CA VAL A 22 14.57 13.74 -14.47
C VAL A 22 14.35 14.43 -15.81
N ALA A 23 13.12 14.83 -16.14
CA ALA A 23 12.85 15.53 -17.39
C ALA A 23 13.10 17.04 -17.26
N ARG A 24 12.73 17.64 -16.12
CA ARG A 24 12.83 19.10 -15.89
C ARG A 24 14.04 19.53 -15.07
N GLY A 25 14.59 18.63 -14.27
CA GLY A 25 15.61 18.92 -13.26
C GLY A 25 15.07 19.61 -12.01
N ASP A 26 13.74 19.64 -11.83
CA ASP A 26 13.10 20.23 -10.65
C ASP A 26 13.39 19.39 -9.40
N LEU A 27 13.83 20.03 -8.32
CA LEU A 27 13.73 19.42 -6.99
C LEU A 27 12.24 19.32 -6.63
N ILE A 28 11.78 18.12 -6.33
CA ILE A 28 10.42 17.84 -5.87
C ILE A 28 10.52 17.45 -4.40
N GLN A 29 9.70 18.04 -3.53
CA GLN A 29 9.49 17.51 -2.18
C GLN A 29 8.00 17.33 -1.93
N GLU A 30 7.63 16.19 -1.34
CA GLU A 30 6.26 15.89 -0.91
C GLU A 30 6.32 15.47 0.55
N TRP A 31 5.88 16.35 1.44
CA TRP A 31 5.89 16.09 2.87
C TRP A 31 4.49 16.21 3.46
N HIS A 32 4.16 15.26 4.32
CA HIS A 32 2.89 15.26 5.05
C HIS A 32 2.91 16.28 6.18
N VAL A 33 1.78 16.98 6.38
CA VAL A 33 1.62 17.97 7.46
C VAL A 33 0.53 17.55 8.43
N LEU A 34 -0.65 17.16 7.95
CA LEU A 34 -1.72 16.63 8.79
C LEU A 34 -2.63 15.68 8.01
N SER A 35 -3.21 14.70 8.70
CA SER A 35 -4.22 13.81 8.13
C SER A 35 -5.27 13.39 9.15
N PHE A 36 -6.52 13.45 8.71
CA PHE A 36 -7.69 12.91 9.41
C PHE A 36 -8.46 11.99 8.46
N GLU A 37 -8.49 10.68 8.75
CA GLU A 37 -9.16 9.66 7.95
C GLU A 37 -10.64 9.50 8.36
N ARG A 38 -11.35 10.63 8.27
CA ARG A 38 -12.76 10.86 8.62
C ARG A 38 -13.72 10.40 7.50
N THR A 39 -15.02 10.72 7.59
CA THR A 39 -16.00 10.36 6.52
C THR A 39 -15.54 10.84 5.14
N LEU A 40 -14.96 12.04 5.09
CA LEU A 40 -14.26 12.58 3.94
C LEU A 40 -12.81 12.86 4.35
N PRO A 41 -11.79 12.14 3.86
CA PRO A 41 -10.41 12.35 4.29
C PRO A 41 -9.96 13.81 4.13
N LEU A 42 -9.54 14.43 5.24
CA LEU A 42 -8.97 15.77 5.28
C LEU A 42 -7.45 15.67 5.45
N ARG A 43 -6.73 16.13 4.44
CA ARG A 43 -5.27 16.07 4.39
C ARG A 43 -4.69 17.45 4.07
N LEU A 44 -3.50 17.71 4.61
CA LEU A 44 -2.61 18.78 4.16
C LEU A 44 -1.22 18.17 3.99
N ASN A 45 -0.72 18.28 2.78
CA ASN A 45 0.64 18.00 2.39
C ASN A 45 1.24 19.29 1.83
N ARG A 46 2.56 19.31 1.78
CA ARG A 46 3.33 20.41 1.21
C ARG A 46 4.15 19.89 0.05
N TYR A 47 3.95 20.50 -1.11
CA TYR A 47 4.59 20.14 -2.37
C TYR A 47 5.54 21.27 -2.78
N TYR A 48 6.82 20.95 -2.92
CA TYR A 48 7.83 21.89 -3.41
C TYR A 48 8.23 21.54 -4.84
N TYR A 49 8.45 22.58 -5.66
CA TYR A 49 9.07 22.47 -6.98
C TYR A 49 10.04 23.63 -7.18
N SER A 50 11.32 23.35 -7.46
CA SER A 50 12.35 24.39 -7.50
C SER A 50 12.11 25.45 -8.57
N THR A 51 11.69 25.10 -9.80
CA THR A 51 11.48 26.10 -10.88
C THR A 51 10.07 26.67 -10.96
N GLN A 52 9.16 26.24 -10.08
CA GLN A 52 7.81 26.79 -10.03
C GLN A 52 7.84 28.24 -9.56
N LYS A 53 6.95 29.08 -10.11
CA LYS A 53 6.92 30.54 -9.84
C LYS A 53 5.73 31.00 -9.03
N ASN A 54 4.77 30.13 -8.80
CA ASN A 54 3.55 30.44 -8.07
C ASN A 54 3.68 29.98 -6.60
N SER A 55 2.77 30.47 -5.75
CA SER A 55 2.79 30.22 -4.31
C SER A 55 1.41 29.80 -3.81
N GLY A 56 1.36 28.77 -2.99
CA GLY A 56 0.20 28.36 -2.22
C GLY A 56 0.16 28.99 -0.83
N HIS A 57 -0.50 28.35 0.12
CA HIS A 57 -0.68 28.88 1.48
C HIS A 57 0.57 28.75 2.36
N LEU A 58 1.55 27.96 1.91
CA LEU A 58 2.78 27.68 2.64
C LEU A 58 4.00 28.47 2.14
N GLY A 59 3.83 29.35 1.17
CA GLY A 59 4.88 30.29 0.74
C GLY A 59 5.38 30.05 -0.68
N GLN A 60 6.43 30.79 -1.04
CA GLN A 60 7.01 30.74 -2.37
C GLN A 60 7.48 29.31 -2.74
N ASN A 61 7.12 28.85 -3.93
CA ASN A 61 7.41 27.52 -4.49
C ASN A 61 6.80 26.34 -3.72
N TRP A 62 5.92 26.63 -2.75
CA TRP A 62 5.17 25.63 -2.00
C TRP A 62 3.71 25.64 -2.41
N PHE A 63 3.18 24.45 -2.67
CA PHE A 63 1.77 24.19 -2.89
C PHE A 63 1.23 23.20 -1.88
N ASP A 64 -0.09 23.19 -1.76
CA ASP A 64 -0.82 22.36 -0.81
C ASP A 64 -2.25 22.11 -1.29
N GLU A 65 -2.91 21.09 -0.76
CA GLU A 65 -4.29 20.73 -1.14
C GLU A 65 -5.30 21.85 -0.94
N TRP A 66 -5.04 22.81 -0.05
CA TRP A 66 -5.98 23.87 0.29
C TRP A 66 -5.79 25.11 -0.60
N SER A 67 -4.59 25.25 -1.20
CA SER A 67 -4.22 26.35 -2.09
C SER A 67 -4.77 26.23 -3.52
N GLN A 68 -5.47 25.14 -3.82
CA GLN A 68 -6.10 24.94 -5.13
C GLN A 68 -7.02 26.11 -5.49
N CYS A 69 -6.97 26.54 -6.75
CA CYS A 69 -7.77 27.67 -7.22
C CYS A 69 -8.06 27.60 -8.72
N LEU A 70 -9.01 28.42 -9.18
CA LEU A 70 -9.24 28.69 -10.59
C LEU A 70 -8.98 30.17 -10.89
N HIS A 71 -8.22 30.46 -11.93
CA HIS A 71 -8.01 31.83 -12.42
C HIS A 71 -8.83 32.05 -13.70
N ILE A 72 -9.54 33.16 -13.78
CA ILE A 72 -10.34 33.56 -14.94
C ILE A 72 -9.52 34.52 -15.81
N ASP A 73 -8.99 34.00 -16.91
CA ASP A 73 -8.39 34.81 -17.96
C ASP A 73 -9.47 35.26 -18.94
N SER A 74 -10.03 36.44 -18.70
CA SER A 74 -11.09 37.01 -19.53
C SER A 74 -10.61 37.45 -20.91
N GLU A 75 -9.32 37.73 -21.07
CA GLU A 75 -8.73 38.18 -22.34
C GLU A 75 -8.64 37.01 -23.32
N ASN A 76 -8.11 35.88 -22.86
CA ASN A 76 -7.97 34.66 -23.65
C ASN A 76 -9.21 33.75 -23.60
N LYS A 77 -10.20 34.09 -22.75
CA LYS A 77 -11.40 33.29 -22.47
C LYS A 77 -11.03 31.88 -21.99
N GLU A 78 -10.14 31.82 -21.01
CA GLU A 78 -9.69 30.57 -20.38
C GLU A 78 -9.94 30.60 -18.87
N ILE A 79 -10.20 29.42 -18.32
CA ILE A 79 -10.20 29.16 -16.89
C ILE A 79 -8.99 28.27 -16.61
N ILE A 80 -8.10 28.70 -15.72
CA ILE A 80 -6.86 28.00 -15.39
C ILE A 80 -7.02 27.39 -14.01
N TYR A 81 -7.06 26.07 -13.92
CA TYR A 81 -7.08 25.33 -12.67
C TYR A 81 -5.65 25.07 -12.19
N PHE A 82 -5.33 25.52 -10.98
CA PHE A 82 -4.12 25.14 -10.27
C PHE A 82 -4.47 24.04 -9.26
N ASN A 83 -3.89 22.85 -9.46
CA ASN A 83 -4.12 21.71 -8.57
C ASN A 83 -3.28 21.80 -7.28
N GLU A 84 -3.37 20.77 -6.44
CA GLU A 84 -2.69 20.70 -5.14
C GLU A 84 -1.16 20.69 -5.24
N LYS A 85 -0.61 20.37 -6.41
CA LYS A 85 0.82 20.41 -6.72
C LYS A 85 1.21 21.67 -7.52
N GLY A 86 0.26 22.59 -7.70
CA GLY A 86 0.38 23.83 -8.47
C GLY A 86 0.54 23.64 -9.99
N ALA A 87 0.23 22.45 -10.51
CA ALA A 87 0.13 22.23 -11.95
C ALA A 87 -1.08 22.96 -12.52
N ALA A 88 -0.89 23.62 -13.66
CA ALA A 88 -1.91 24.42 -14.31
C ALA A 88 -2.62 23.64 -15.44
N TYR A 89 -3.95 23.63 -15.41
CA TYR A 89 -4.80 23.01 -16.44
C TYR A 89 -5.75 24.05 -17.03
N HIS A 90 -5.69 24.24 -18.34
CA HIS A 90 -6.45 25.27 -19.04
C HIS A 90 -7.77 24.72 -19.59
N TYR A 91 -8.87 25.44 -19.37
CA TYR A 91 -10.22 25.14 -19.82
C TYR A 91 -10.79 26.34 -20.59
N PRO A 92 -10.94 26.25 -21.93
CA PRO A 92 -11.54 27.34 -22.69
C PRO A 92 -13.02 27.49 -22.37
N TYR A 93 -13.53 28.73 -22.37
CA TYR A 93 -14.97 29.01 -22.23
C TYR A 93 -15.45 29.99 -23.31
N HIS A 94 -16.73 29.90 -23.66
CA HIS A 94 -17.36 30.76 -24.69
C HIS A 94 -18.54 31.56 -24.15
N THR A 95 -19.19 31.03 -23.13
CA THR A 95 -20.30 31.66 -22.43
C THR A 95 -20.06 31.57 -20.93
N LYS A 96 -20.88 32.25 -20.13
CA LYS A 96 -20.83 32.12 -18.68
C LYS A 96 -21.19 30.72 -18.18
N LYS A 97 -21.90 29.92 -19.00
CA LYS A 97 -22.12 28.50 -18.76
C LYS A 97 -20.94 27.69 -19.27
N VAL A 98 -20.31 26.95 -18.36
CA VAL A 98 -19.09 26.18 -18.60
C VAL A 98 -19.41 24.69 -18.47
N TYR A 99 -18.94 23.92 -19.44
CA TYR A 99 -18.80 22.47 -19.34
C TYR A 99 -17.59 22.09 -20.18
N ALA A 100 -16.49 21.74 -19.54
CA ALA A 100 -15.20 21.58 -20.20
C ALA A 100 -14.36 20.47 -19.55
N GLN A 101 -13.49 19.88 -20.36
CA GLN A 101 -12.50 18.88 -19.96
C GLN A 101 -11.14 19.29 -20.53
N ASN A 102 -10.07 18.92 -19.85
CA ASN A 102 -8.71 19.12 -20.32
C ASN A 102 -8.10 17.79 -20.77
N VAL A 103 -7.40 17.78 -21.91
CA VAL A 103 -6.88 16.55 -22.53
C VAL A 103 -5.77 15.88 -21.71
N TYR A 104 -5.04 16.64 -20.88
CA TYR A 104 -4.04 16.13 -19.94
C TYR A 104 -4.67 15.62 -18.63
N CYS A 105 -5.93 15.93 -18.35
CA CYS A 105 -6.63 15.45 -17.15
C CYS A 105 -8.13 15.20 -17.41
N LYS A 106 -8.45 14.34 -18.38
CA LYS A 106 -9.82 14.06 -18.86
C LYS A 106 -10.83 13.67 -17.77
N HIS A 107 -10.35 13.14 -16.65
CA HIS A 107 -11.17 12.72 -15.50
C HIS A 107 -11.64 13.89 -14.62
N LEU A 108 -11.10 15.10 -14.82
CA LEU A 108 -11.52 16.34 -14.17
C LEU A 108 -12.47 17.09 -15.09
N ILE A 109 -13.73 17.22 -14.67
CA ILE A 109 -14.78 17.89 -15.43
C ILE A 109 -15.09 19.22 -14.77
N LEU A 110 -14.81 20.33 -15.47
CA LEU A 110 -15.17 21.67 -15.03
C LEU A 110 -16.56 22.02 -15.52
N PHE A 111 -17.45 22.45 -14.63
CA PHE A 111 -18.81 22.84 -14.99
C PHE A 111 -19.37 23.96 -14.09
N SER A 112 -20.22 24.81 -14.67
CA SER A 112 -21.05 25.78 -13.95
C SER A 112 -22.05 26.48 -14.88
N ASP A 113 -23.05 27.16 -14.32
CA ASP A 113 -23.94 28.08 -15.02
C ASP A 113 -23.45 29.54 -15.01
N ASP A 114 -22.49 29.88 -14.14
CA ASP A 114 -21.86 31.19 -14.08
C ASP A 114 -20.34 31.10 -13.84
N LEU A 115 -19.68 32.26 -13.81
CA LEU A 115 -18.25 32.35 -13.54
C LEU A 115 -17.93 32.70 -12.10
N ASN A 116 -18.90 32.81 -11.19
CA ASN A 116 -18.68 33.15 -9.78
C ASN A 116 -18.51 31.92 -8.90
N ASN A 117 -19.22 30.84 -9.22
CA ASN A 117 -19.12 29.55 -8.54
C ASN A 117 -18.80 28.48 -9.58
N LEU A 118 -17.59 27.95 -9.57
CA LEU A 118 -17.14 26.94 -10.51
C LEU A 118 -17.00 25.60 -9.82
N TYR A 119 -17.46 24.53 -10.47
CA TYR A 119 -17.35 23.19 -9.94
C TYR A 119 -16.37 22.35 -10.75
N LEU A 120 -15.48 21.65 -10.06
CA LEU A 120 -14.64 20.63 -10.65
C LEU A 120 -15.05 19.27 -10.10
N PHE A 121 -15.46 18.34 -10.97
CA PHE A 121 -15.76 16.97 -10.58
C PHE A 121 -14.59 16.07 -10.93
N ASN A 122 -13.97 15.48 -9.91
CA ASN A 122 -12.99 14.43 -10.06
C ASN A 122 -13.69 13.08 -10.11
N ARG A 123 -13.82 12.53 -11.32
CA ARG A 123 -14.48 11.24 -11.56
C ARG A 123 -13.77 10.08 -10.86
N LYS A 124 -12.45 10.07 -10.79
CA LYS A 124 -11.70 8.96 -10.19
C LYS A 124 -11.92 8.90 -8.67
N GLN A 125 -11.90 10.06 -8.03
CA GLN A 125 -12.11 10.16 -6.58
C GLN A 125 -13.59 10.23 -6.20
N GLN A 126 -14.49 10.43 -7.17
CA GLN A 126 -15.91 10.69 -6.95
C GLN A 126 -16.14 11.88 -5.99
N ARG A 127 -15.35 12.94 -6.18
CA ARG A 127 -15.35 14.16 -5.35
C ARG A 127 -15.63 15.38 -6.20
N LYS A 128 -16.35 16.32 -5.61
CA LYS A 128 -16.66 17.61 -6.19
C LYS A 128 -15.94 18.70 -5.41
N TYR A 129 -15.35 19.63 -6.15
CA TYR A 129 -14.66 20.79 -5.61
C TYR A 129 -15.46 22.02 -6.06
N LEU A 130 -15.82 22.90 -5.13
CA LEU A 130 -16.42 24.19 -5.42
C LEU A 130 -15.38 25.28 -5.24
N PHE A 131 -15.29 26.15 -6.22
CA PHE A 131 -14.43 27.33 -6.20
C PHE A 131 -15.30 28.58 -6.35
N SER A 132 -15.17 29.53 -5.43
CA SER A 132 -16.02 30.72 -5.39
C SER A 132 -15.22 32.02 -5.37
N THR A 133 -15.80 33.09 -5.94
CA THR A 133 -15.30 34.47 -5.79
C THR A 133 -15.39 34.88 -4.32
N GLN A 134 -14.41 35.62 -3.83
CA GLN A 134 -14.44 36.24 -2.50
C GLN A 134 -14.75 37.74 -2.61
N SER A 135 -15.29 38.34 -1.55
CA SER A 135 -15.57 39.79 -1.50
C SER A 135 -14.32 40.65 -1.32
N PHE A 136 -13.15 40.03 -1.28
CA PHE A 136 -11.83 40.60 -1.09
C PHE A 136 -10.83 39.84 -1.97
N GLY A 137 -9.65 40.41 -2.19
CA GLY A 137 -8.63 39.81 -3.05
C GLY A 137 -8.88 40.06 -4.54
N ASP A 138 -8.28 39.22 -5.38
CA ASP A 138 -8.34 39.34 -6.83
C ASP A 138 -9.65 38.72 -7.37
N GLU A 139 -10.49 39.55 -8.00
CA GLU A 139 -11.77 39.12 -8.59
C GLU A 139 -11.59 38.13 -9.75
N SER A 140 -10.38 37.97 -10.30
CA SER A 140 -10.08 36.95 -11.30
C SER A 140 -9.89 35.55 -10.68
N ILE A 141 -9.75 35.44 -9.35
CA ILE A 141 -9.50 34.17 -8.66
C ILE A 141 -10.79 33.58 -8.09
N ARG A 142 -10.93 32.26 -8.17
CA ARG A 142 -11.91 31.46 -7.43
C ARG A 142 -11.17 30.57 -6.46
N TYR A 143 -11.44 30.78 -5.18
CA TYR A 143 -10.81 30.05 -4.09
C TYR A 143 -11.57 28.76 -3.83
N LEU A 144 -10.89 27.67 -3.50
CA LEU A 144 -11.51 26.43 -3.07
C LEU A 144 -12.33 26.69 -1.80
N THR A 145 -13.66 26.60 -1.87
CA THR A 145 -14.55 26.85 -0.73
C THR A 145 -15.23 25.60 -0.20
N GLU A 146 -15.32 24.54 -1.01
CA GLU A 146 -15.86 23.25 -0.58
C GLU A 146 -15.21 22.08 -1.32
N ILE A 147 -14.92 21.01 -0.59
CA ILE A 147 -14.76 19.66 -1.13
C ILE A 147 -15.93 18.84 -0.61
N SER A 148 -16.67 18.18 -1.50
CA SER A 148 -17.77 17.30 -1.12
C SER A 148 -17.72 15.97 -1.86
N ASP A 149 -18.28 14.95 -1.21
CA ASP A 149 -18.56 13.66 -1.85
C ASP A 149 -20.01 13.59 -2.33
N ARG A 150 -20.34 12.48 -2.99
CA ARG A 150 -21.70 12.18 -3.47
C ARG A 150 -22.72 11.86 -2.37
N PHE A 151 -22.25 11.72 -1.13
CA PHE A 151 -23.09 11.39 0.03
C PHE A 151 -23.52 12.63 0.81
N GLY A 152 -22.92 13.79 0.50
CA GLY A 152 -23.20 15.06 1.15
C GLY A 152 -22.23 15.36 2.29
N ASN A 153 -21.21 14.53 2.51
CA ASN A 153 -20.11 14.87 3.41
C ASN A 153 -19.28 15.98 2.77
N LYS A 154 -18.83 16.93 3.58
CA LYS A 154 -18.14 18.12 3.07
C LYS A 154 -17.06 18.64 4.01
N ILE A 155 -16.05 19.23 3.38
CA ILE A 155 -15.04 20.06 3.99
C ILE A 155 -15.22 21.46 3.40
N THR A 156 -15.46 22.47 4.25
CA THR A 156 -15.63 23.86 3.82
C THR A 156 -14.45 24.72 4.25
N PHE A 157 -14.03 25.62 3.36
CA PHE A 157 -12.88 26.50 3.54
C PHE A 157 -13.34 27.95 3.64
N ASN A 158 -13.11 28.57 4.80
CA ASN A 158 -13.55 29.93 5.10
C ASN A 158 -12.37 30.89 5.04
N TYR A 159 -12.51 31.95 4.26
CA TYR A 159 -11.47 32.96 4.05
C TYR A 159 -11.85 34.29 4.71
N THR A 160 -10.83 35.04 5.13
CA THR A 160 -10.92 36.47 5.45
C THR A 160 -10.01 37.26 4.52
N LYS A 161 -10.02 38.59 4.64
CA LYS A 161 -9.07 39.47 3.93
C LYS A 161 -7.60 39.11 4.17
N ASP A 162 -7.27 38.37 5.22
CA ASP A 162 -5.91 38.00 5.62
C ASP A 162 -5.52 36.58 5.15
N GLY A 163 -6.42 35.83 4.50
CA GLY A 163 -6.19 34.45 4.02
C GLY A 163 -7.21 33.42 4.53
N LEU A 164 -6.90 32.13 4.35
CA LEU A 164 -7.71 30.99 4.82
C LEU A 164 -7.77 30.97 6.35
N SER A 165 -8.92 31.25 6.97
CA SER A 165 -9.04 31.38 8.43
C SER A 165 -9.54 30.13 9.14
N GLU A 166 -10.31 29.29 8.45
CA GLU A 166 -10.91 28.09 9.06
C GLU A 166 -11.22 27.02 8.01
N VAL A 167 -11.03 25.75 8.39
CA VAL A 167 -11.48 24.58 7.62
C VAL A 167 -12.44 23.77 8.47
N CYS A 168 -13.71 23.64 8.06
CA CYS A 168 -14.73 22.92 8.82
C CYS A 168 -15.05 21.58 8.16
N HIS A 169 -15.19 20.53 8.97
CA HIS A 169 -15.56 19.19 8.52
C HIS A 169 -16.99 18.87 8.92
N SER A 170 -17.73 18.17 8.05
CA SER A 170 -19.08 17.67 8.34
C SER A 170 -19.17 16.65 9.48
N ASP A 171 -18.04 16.26 10.07
CA ASP A 171 -17.97 15.33 11.22
C ASP A 171 -17.95 16.10 12.57
N GLY A 172 -18.12 17.43 12.54
CA GLY A 172 -18.35 18.25 13.74
C GLY A 172 -17.10 18.91 14.33
N PHE A 173 -15.97 18.92 13.63
CA PHE A 173 -14.77 19.65 14.03
C PHE A 173 -14.36 20.70 13.00
N SER A 174 -13.57 21.69 13.43
CA SER A 174 -12.91 22.65 12.55
C SER A 174 -11.43 22.78 12.88
N LEU A 175 -10.67 23.26 11.90
CA LEU A 175 -9.28 23.66 12.04
C LEU A 175 -9.23 25.18 11.97
N SER A 176 -8.88 25.81 13.09
CA SER A 176 -8.64 27.26 13.16
C SER A 176 -7.25 27.56 12.64
N ILE A 177 -7.16 28.52 11.73
CA ILE A 177 -5.92 28.84 11.03
C ILE A 177 -5.54 30.29 11.34
N GLN A 178 -4.29 30.49 11.76
CA GLN A 178 -3.71 31.82 11.90
C GLN A 178 -2.83 32.10 10.69
N ASN A 179 -3.01 33.28 10.09
CA ASN A 179 -2.22 33.73 8.95
C ASN A 179 -1.39 34.96 9.27
N LYS A 180 -0.32 35.13 8.50
CA LYS A 180 0.44 36.38 8.38
C LYS A 180 0.75 36.57 6.90
N ASN A 181 0.34 37.70 6.33
CA ASN A 181 0.51 38.00 4.90
C ASN A 181 -0.03 36.88 3.98
N HIS A 182 -1.22 36.34 4.27
CA HIS A 182 -1.84 35.21 3.56
C HIS A 182 -1.12 33.85 3.66
N LEU A 183 -0.05 33.75 4.44
CA LEU A 183 0.66 32.50 4.71
C LEU A 183 0.22 31.90 6.04
N ILE A 184 -0.05 30.60 6.06
CA ILE A 184 -0.45 29.87 7.27
C ILE A 184 0.72 29.82 8.25
N GLN A 185 0.49 30.26 9.48
CA GLN A 185 1.48 30.25 10.57
C GLN A 185 1.19 29.12 11.57
N SER A 186 -0.08 28.85 11.85
CA SER A 186 -0.47 27.77 12.75
C SER A 186 -1.83 27.18 12.43
N ILE A 187 -1.99 25.92 12.80
CA ILE A 187 -3.24 25.16 12.65
C ILE A 187 -3.61 24.57 14.01
N THR A 188 -4.83 24.83 14.46
CA THR A 188 -5.35 24.35 15.74
C THR A 188 -6.65 23.61 15.54
N TYR A 189 -6.73 22.36 16.01
CA TYR A 189 -7.97 21.58 16.03
C TYR A 189 -8.94 22.16 17.06
N LYS A 190 -10.20 22.35 16.64
CA LYS A 190 -11.30 22.79 17.49
C LYS A 190 -12.50 21.85 17.35
N SER A 191 -13.02 21.40 18.48
CA SER A 191 -14.37 20.83 18.62
C SER A 191 -15.00 21.36 19.90
N GLU A 192 -16.22 20.94 20.22
CA GLU A 192 -16.97 21.41 21.41
C GLU A 192 -16.14 21.38 22.71
N ASN A 193 -15.30 20.36 22.88
CA ASN A 193 -14.53 20.13 24.12
C ASN A 193 -13.02 20.04 23.91
N ILE A 194 -12.51 20.18 22.68
CA ILE A 194 -11.09 19.98 22.37
C ILE A 194 -10.55 21.23 21.68
N ASN A 195 -9.43 21.72 22.19
CA ASN A 195 -8.61 22.74 21.55
C ASN A 195 -7.15 22.25 21.58
N HIS A 196 -6.61 21.83 20.44
CA HIS A 196 -5.31 21.17 20.35
C HIS A 196 -4.48 21.74 19.20
N HIS A 197 -3.29 22.24 19.52
CA HIS A 197 -2.36 22.79 18.53
C HIS A 197 -1.75 21.65 17.69
N LEU A 198 -1.83 21.76 16.37
CA LEU A 198 -1.39 20.68 15.46
C LEU A 198 -0.11 21.01 14.71
N VAL A 199 0.02 22.26 14.23
CA VAL A 199 1.09 22.62 13.30
C VAL A 199 1.55 24.05 13.54
N SER A 200 2.87 24.27 13.47
CA SER A 200 3.49 25.59 13.38
C SER A 200 4.35 25.68 12.12
N PHE A 201 4.29 26.83 11.45
CA PHE A 201 5.15 27.17 10.33
C PHE A 201 5.85 28.50 10.59
N GLU A 202 7.08 28.63 10.09
CA GLU A 202 7.79 29.91 10.07
C GLU A 202 8.32 30.20 8.66
N HIS A 203 8.20 31.46 8.26
CA HIS A 203 8.62 31.96 6.97
C HIS A 203 9.65 33.08 7.13
N ASN A 204 10.58 33.17 6.18
CA ASN A 204 11.50 34.30 6.12
C ASN A 204 10.85 35.57 5.57
N ASP A 205 11.63 36.66 5.52
CA ASP A 205 11.18 37.96 5.01
C ASP A 205 10.77 37.95 3.53
N LYS A 206 11.15 36.92 2.76
CA LYS A 206 10.73 36.70 1.37
C LYS A 206 9.47 35.82 1.25
N GLY A 207 8.91 35.35 2.36
CA GLY A 207 7.74 34.46 2.36
C GLY A 207 8.06 33.01 1.99
N GLN A 208 9.30 32.56 2.17
CA GLN A 208 9.70 31.17 1.95
C GLN A 208 9.64 30.40 3.27
N LEU A 209 9.19 29.14 3.22
CA LEU A 209 9.02 28.30 4.40
C LEU A 209 10.36 27.81 4.96
N GLU A 210 10.78 28.29 6.14
CA GLU A 210 12.04 27.90 6.77
C GLU A 210 11.88 26.80 7.81
N PHE A 211 10.71 26.69 8.43
CA PHE A 211 10.45 25.73 9.50
C PHE A 211 9.02 25.20 9.47
N CYS A 212 8.86 23.90 9.70
CA CYS A 212 7.58 23.26 9.89
C CYS A 212 7.68 22.29 11.08
N HIS A 213 6.82 22.46 12.07
CA HIS A 213 6.61 21.48 13.13
C HIS A 213 5.18 20.96 13.06
N SER A 214 5.03 19.68 12.73
CA SER A 214 3.75 18.97 12.71
C SER A 214 3.67 17.97 13.86
N PHE A 215 2.61 18.04 14.66
CA PHE A 215 2.31 17.08 15.73
C PHE A 215 2.19 15.63 15.23
N GLN A 216 1.85 15.42 13.95
CA GLN A 216 1.73 14.09 13.33
C GLN A 216 2.98 13.67 12.56
N TYR A 217 3.67 14.59 11.86
CA TYR A 217 4.72 14.20 10.89
C TYR A 217 6.17 14.63 11.15
N GLY A 218 6.45 15.47 12.14
CA GLY A 218 7.82 15.69 12.62
C GLY A 218 8.19 17.15 12.56
N VAL A 219 9.49 17.41 12.54
CA VAL A 219 10.07 18.74 12.38
C VAL A 219 10.95 18.76 11.14
N LEU A 220 10.80 19.78 10.30
CA LEU A 220 11.64 19.97 9.13
C LEU A 220 12.02 21.43 8.98
N HIS A 221 13.28 21.63 8.62
CA HIS A 221 13.86 22.94 8.35
C HIS A 221 14.33 23.04 6.90
N HIS A 222 14.35 24.25 6.34
CA HIS A 222 14.79 24.51 4.97
C HIS A 222 15.62 25.78 4.89
N ARG A 223 16.52 25.85 3.91
CA ARG A 223 17.22 27.08 3.50
C ARG A 223 17.12 27.26 1.99
N TYR A 224 17.23 28.52 1.58
CA TYR A 224 17.11 28.91 0.19
C TYR A 224 18.27 29.82 -0.22
N ASN A 225 18.59 29.82 -1.51
CA ASN A 225 19.49 30.81 -2.09
C ASN A 225 18.74 32.12 -2.44
N ASN A 226 19.46 33.08 -3.03
CA ASN A 226 18.88 34.37 -3.41
C ASN A 226 17.87 34.28 -4.55
N ASP A 227 17.99 33.29 -5.43
CA ASP A 227 17.11 33.04 -6.58
C ASP A 227 15.81 32.31 -6.19
N GLY A 228 15.73 31.80 -4.95
CA GLY A 228 14.54 31.18 -4.38
C GLY A 228 14.57 29.64 -4.34
N TYR A 229 15.68 29.02 -4.74
CA TYR A 229 15.84 27.56 -4.74
C TYR A 229 16.23 27.04 -3.36
N MET A 230 15.61 25.93 -2.93
CA MET A 230 15.93 25.26 -1.67
C MET A 230 17.31 24.62 -1.77
N THR A 231 18.26 25.09 -0.98
CA THR A 231 19.65 24.61 -0.98
C THR A 231 19.93 23.59 0.10
N SER A 232 19.07 23.47 1.11
CA SER A 232 19.20 22.42 2.12
C SER A 232 17.90 22.16 2.85
N TRP A 233 17.72 20.94 3.34
CA TRP A 233 16.73 20.60 4.35
C TRP A 233 17.31 19.67 5.42
N TRP A 234 16.76 19.70 6.62
CA TRP A 234 17.15 18.79 7.71
C TRP A 234 15.99 18.51 8.66
N ASP A 235 16.00 17.33 9.29
CA ASP A 235 15.06 16.92 10.33
C ASP A 235 15.55 17.34 11.73
N SER A 236 14.91 16.86 12.80
CA SER A 236 15.33 17.17 14.18
C SER A 236 16.45 16.29 14.72
N ASP A 237 16.96 15.35 13.92
CA ASP A 237 17.99 14.38 14.32
C ASP A 237 19.19 14.46 13.35
N ALA A 238 19.61 13.33 12.77
CA ALA A 238 20.86 13.22 12.02
C ALA A 238 20.74 13.50 10.51
N THR A 239 19.54 13.67 9.95
CA THR A 239 19.39 13.81 8.50
C THR A 239 19.57 15.25 8.05
N ARG A 240 20.54 15.48 7.17
CA ARG A 240 20.74 16.77 6.51
C ARG A 240 21.12 16.58 5.06
N VAL A 241 20.44 17.30 4.19
CA VAL A 241 20.65 17.28 2.74
C VAL A 241 21.01 18.67 2.23
N GLU A 242 21.98 18.73 1.35
CA GLU A 242 22.38 19.90 0.58
C GLU A 242 22.10 19.67 -0.91
N ILE A 243 21.58 20.68 -1.59
CA ILE A 243 21.19 20.63 -3.00
C ILE A 243 21.91 21.74 -3.77
N SER A 244 22.52 21.35 -4.90
CA SER A 244 23.18 22.26 -5.83
C SER A 244 22.44 22.34 -7.15
N TYR A 245 22.41 23.52 -7.76
CA TYR A 245 21.68 23.82 -8.99
C TYR A 245 22.61 24.35 -10.09
N ASP A 246 22.21 24.18 -11.35
CA ASP A 246 22.77 24.93 -12.47
C ASP A 246 22.12 26.32 -12.64
N GLU A 247 22.57 27.08 -13.64
CA GLU A 247 22.06 28.44 -13.94
C GLU A 247 20.58 28.48 -14.37
N LEU A 248 19.99 27.33 -14.73
CA LEU A 248 18.59 27.20 -15.11
C LEU A 248 17.69 26.77 -13.93
N GLY A 249 18.27 26.57 -12.74
CA GLY A 249 17.55 26.11 -11.56
C GLY A 249 17.29 24.60 -11.54
N ARG A 250 18.05 23.82 -12.33
CA ARG A 250 17.98 22.35 -12.34
C ARG A 250 18.96 21.77 -11.33
N VAL A 251 18.55 20.76 -10.58
CA VAL A 251 19.42 20.07 -9.62
C VAL A 251 20.58 19.39 -10.35
N ILE A 252 21.81 19.60 -9.91
CA ILE A 252 23.01 18.94 -10.47
C ILE A 252 23.66 17.99 -9.48
N SER A 253 23.43 18.15 -8.18
CA SER A 253 23.94 17.26 -7.15
C SER A 253 23.15 17.40 -5.86
N THR A 254 22.99 16.26 -5.17
CA THR A 254 22.57 16.18 -3.77
C THR A 254 23.75 15.67 -2.94
N LYS A 255 23.84 16.14 -1.70
CA LYS A 255 24.86 15.70 -0.74
C LYS A 255 24.27 15.61 0.64
N THR A 256 24.83 14.75 1.46
CA THR A 256 24.33 14.52 2.82
C THR A 256 25.51 14.44 3.77
N GLU A 257 25.34 14.91 5.01
CA GLU A 257 26.44 14.86 5.99
C GLU A 257 26.80 13.43 6.40
N SER A 258 25.84 12.49 6.29
CA SER A 258 26.05 11.07 6.54
C SER A 258 26.76 10.32 5.40
N GLY A 259 26.83 10.93 4.21
CA GLY A 259 27.43 10.32 3.01
C GLY A 259 26.48 9.39 2.23
N HIS A 260 25.22 9.26 2.63
CA HIS A 260 24.17 8.61 1.84
C HIS A 260 23.67 9.52 0.70
N TYR A 261 23.07 8.99 -0.36
CA TYR A 261 22.40 9.74 -1.43
C TYR A 261 23.20 10.93 -2.04
N GLU A 262 24.52 10.76 -2.17
CA GLU A 262 25.41 11.69 -2.89
C GLU A 262 25.23 11.56 -4.42
N ASP A 263 24.10 12.03 -4.93
CA ASP A 263 23.72 11.81 -6.33
C ASP A 263 24.19 12.95 -7.24
N THR A 264 24.30 12.66 -8.54
CA THR A 264 24.70 13.63 -9.57
C THR A 264 23.81 13.53 -10.80
N TYR A 265 23.46 14.68 -11.37
CA TYR A 265 22.59 14.81 -12.53
C TYR A 265 23.31 15.55 -13.65
N LYS A 266 23.21 15.04 -14.89
CA LYS A 266 23.74 15.70 -16.09
C LYS A 266 22.68 15.72 -17.19
N TYR A 267 22.42 16.90 -17.73
CA TYR A 267 21.38 17.12 -18.73
C TYR A 267 21.98 17.22 -20.13
N ASP A 268 21.43 16.45 -21.07
CA ASP A 268 21.69 16.53 -22.50
C ASP A 268 20.43 17.02 -23.22
N ASP A 269 20.28 18.36 -23.26
CA ASP A 269 19.11 19.03 -23.82
C ASP A 269 18.96 18.79 -25.33
N LYS A 270 20.05 18.48 -26.04
CA LYS A 270 20.03 18.22 -27.48
C LYS A 270 19.34 16.89 -27.80
N ASN A 271 19.55 15.89 -26.95
CA ASN A 271 19.00 14.55 -27.12
C ASN A 271 17.79 14.27 -26.21
N HIS A 272 17.37 15.26 -25.41
CA HIS A 272 16.33 15.10 -24.39
C HIS A 272 16.60 13.88 -23.48
N CYS A 273 17.85 13.72 -23.00
CA CYS A 273 18.23 12.71 -22.00
C CYS A 273 18.80 13.38 -20.75
N THR A 274 18.49 12.80 -19.60
CA THR A 274 19.16 13.08 -18.33
C THR A 274 19.93 11.85 -17.88
N TYR A 275 21.21 12.03 -17.56
CA TYR A 275 22.06 11.03 -16.93
C TYR A 275 22.02 11.22 -15.42
N TYR A 276 21.60 10.19 -14.71
CA TYR A 276 21.61 10.10 -13.26
C TYR A 276 22.74 9.19 -12.81
N ILE A 277 23.54 9.64 -11.85
CA ILE A 277 24.57 8.84 -11.19
C ILE A 277 24.24 8.81 -9.71
N ASP A 278 23.93 7.63 -9.18
CA ASP A 278 23.64 7.44 -7.77
C ASP A 278 24.91 7.47 -6.90
N ALA A 279 24.72 7.52 -5.58
CA ALA A 279 25.79 7.56 -4.60
C ALA A 279 26.79 6.37 -4.64
N GLU A 280 26.39 5.23 -5.21
CA GLU A 280 27.23 4.03 -5.41
C GLU A 280 27.87 3.98 -6.82
N GLY A 281 27.61 5.00 -7.65
CA GLY A 281 28.14 5.13 -9.01
C GLY A 281 27.37 4.33 -10.06
N GLY A 282 26.18 3.82 -9.74
CA GLY A 282 25.21 3.32 -10.72
C GLY A 282 24.79 4.44 -11.66
N LYS A 283 24.62 4.14 -12.96
CA LYS A 283 24.36 5.15 -14.00
C LYS A 283 23.14 4.81 -14.83
N SER A 284 22.13 5.66 -14.78
CA SER A 284 20.91 5.50 -15.58
C SER A 284 20.74 6.68 -16.56
N CYS A 285 20.08 6.47 -17.70
CA CYS A 285 19.63 7.55 -18.58
C CYS A 285 18.12 7.51 -18.79
N TYR A 286 17.53 8.69 -18.81
CA TYR A 286 16.09 8.92 -18.95
C TYR A 286 15.87 9.80 -20.16
N TRP A 287 15.24 9.26 -21.21
CA TRP A 287 14.85 10.03 -22.39
C TRP A 287 13.41 10.48 -22.27
N TYR A 288 13.14 11.74 -22.59
CA TYR A 288 11.82 12.35 -22.50
C TYR A 288 11.40 13.01 -23.80
N ASN A 289 10.09 13.16 -23.97
CA ASN A 289 9.51 13.84 -25.14
C ASN A 289 9.39 15.36 -24.90
N LYS A 290 8.89 16.08 -25.90
CA LYS A 290 8.66 17.54 -25.85
C LYS A 290 7.74 18.02 -24.71
N ASP A 291 6.92 17.13 -24.15
CA ASP A 291 5.99 17.41 -23.05
C ASP A 291 6.60 17.06 -21.68
N TYR A 292 7.91 16.75 -21.66
CA TYR A 292 8.69 16.33 -20.49
C TYR A 292 8.19 15.01 -19.86
N VAL A 293 7.61 14.12 -20.68
CA VAL A 293 7.23 12.77 -20.26
C VAL A 293 8.34 11.80 -20.64
N VAL A 294 8.80 10.98 -19.68
CA VAL A 294 9.81 9.95 -19.91
C VAL A 294 9.24 8.83 -20.78
N THR A 295 9.93 8.53 -21.89
CA THR A 295 9.53 7.55 -22.90
C THR A 295 10.47 6.35 -22.96
N LYS A 296 11.70 6.49 -22.46
CA LYS A 296 12.68 5.42 -22.40
C LYS A 296 13.56 5.57 -21.18
N ILE A 297 13.85 4.46 -20.52
CA ILE A 297 14.74 4.39 -19.36
C ILE A 297 15.79 3.31 -19.64
N GLN A 298 17.05 3.64 -19.45
CA GLN A 298 18.14 2.68 -19.33
C GLN A 298 18.59 2.64 -17.88
N ASP A 299 18.48 1.50 -17.22
CA ASP A 299 18.92 1.32 -15.83
C ASP A 299 20.45 1.18 -15.71
N ALA A 300 20.94 1.07 -14.48
CA ALA A 300 22.36 0.97 -14.19
C ALA A 300 23.03 -0.37 -14.59
N LEU A 301 22.23 -1.37 -14.98
CA LEU A 301 22.69 -2.63 -15.58
C LEU A 301 22.65 -2.58 -17.11
N GLY A 302 22.08 -1.52 -17.69
CA GLY A 302 21.94 -1.32 -19.12
C GLY A 302 20.63 -1.86 -19.71
N ASN A 303 19.71 -2.36 -18.88
CA ASN A 303 18.40 -2.83 -19.31
C ASN A 303 17.54 -1.64 -19.76
N ILE A 304 16.70 -1.86 -20.77
CA ILE A 304 15.90 -0.79 -21.39
C ILE A 304 14.41 -1.04 -21.18
N THR A 305 13.69 -0.04 -20.70
CA THR A 305 12.22 -0.03 -20.73
C THR A 305 11.73 1.15 -21.56
N GLU A 306 10.59 0.98 -22.21
CA GLU A 306 10.01 1.99 -23.11
C GLU A 306 8.51 2.18 -22.82
N SER A 307 8.03 3.40 -22.97
CA SER A 307 6.62 3.76 -22.77
C SER A 307 6.13 4.69 -23.87
N GLU A 308 4.94 4.40 -24.38
CA GLU A 308 4.22 5.27 -25.32
C GLU A 308 3.10 5.99 -24.57
N TRP A 309 2.89 7.27 -24.90
CA TRP A 309 1.94 8.13 -24.20
C TRP A 309 1.07 8.91 -25.18
N ASP A 310 -0.22 9.03 -24.85
CA ASP A 310 -1.15 10.00 -25.43
C ASP A 310 -1.43 11.07 -24.36
N TYR A 311 -0.79 12.24 -24.50
CA TYR A 311 -0.73 13.28 -23.46
C TYR A 311 -0.23 12.72 -22.12
N SER A 312 -1.08 12.64 -21.09
CA SER A 312 -0.76 12.09 -19.77
C SER A 312 -1.14 10.61 -19.60
N GLN A 313 -1.65 9.96 -20.65
CA GLN A 313 -2.17 8.59 -20.59
C GLN A 313 -1.18 7.61 -21.22
N LYS A 314 -0.73 6.61 -20.47
CA LYS A 314 0.21 5.58 -20.96
C LYS A 314 -0.54 4.61 -21.88
N VAL A 315 -0.20 4.55 -23.16
CA VAL A 315 -0.90 3.68 -24.14
C VAL A 315 -0.17 2.37 -24.40
N ALA A 316 1.15 2.32 -24.19
CA ALA A 316 1.93 1.09 -24.22
C ALA A 316 3.10 1.13 -23.24
N TYR A 317 3.49 -0.04 -22.74
CA TYR A 317 4.68 -0.24 -21.93
C TYR A 317 5.41 -1.48 -22.43
N ARG A 318 6.71 -1.33 -22.72
CA ARG A 318 7.61 -2.42 -23.08
C ARG A 318 8.68 -2.56 -21.99
N ASP A 319 8.78 -3.75 -21.42
CA ASP A 319 9.80 -4.03 -20.41
C ASP A 319 11.15 -4.45 -21.04
N ALA A 320 12.13 -4.72 -20.19
CA ALA A 320 13.48 -5.07 -20.62
C ALA A 320 13.63 -6.45 -21.27
N LEU A 321 12.62 -7.31 -21.19
CA LEU A 321 12.54 -8.55 -21.97
C LEU A 321 11.85 -8.34 -23.33
N GLY A 322 11.39 -7.11 -23.62
CA GLY A 322 10.67 -6.78 -24.84
C GLY A 322 9.18 -7.11 -24.79
N ARG A 323 8.64 -7.48 -23.63
CA ARG A 323 7.23 -7.82 -23.43
C ARG A 323 6.40 -6.56 -23.40
N GLU A 324 5.22 -6.58 -24.03
CA GLU A 324 4.42 -5.37 -24.22
C GLU A 324 3.04 -5.48 -23.57
N THR A 325 2.68 -4.47 -22.78
CA THR A 325 1.31 -4.25 -22.29
C THR A 325 0.72 -3.04 -22.98
N ARG A 326 -0.53 -3.12 -23.48
CA ARG A 326 -1.24 -2.00 -24.11
C ARG A 326 -2.48 -1.60 -23.33
N TYR A 327 -2.74 -0.30 -23.30
CA TYR A 327 -3.89 0.32 -22.62
C TYR A 327 -4.74 1.09 -23.62
N THR A 328 -6.05 1.03 -23.45
CA THR A 328 -6.99 1.90 -24.17
C THR A 328 -7.88 2.59 -23.16
N TYR A 329 -8.21 3.84 -23.45
CA TYR A 329 -8.98 4.71 -22.56
C TYR A 329 -10.29 5.13 -23.23
N ASP A 330 -11.29 5.45 -22.41
CA ASP A 330 -12.51 6.11 -22.87
C ASP A 330 -12.32 7.64 -23.01
N GLU A 331 -13.40 8.35 -23.35
CA GLU A 331 -13.39 9.81 -23.55
C GLU A 331 -13.08 10.61 -22.27
N TYR A 332 -13.27 10.01 -21.09
CA TYR A 332 -12.99 10.63 -19.78
C TYR A 332 -11.65 10.19 -19.20
N GLY A 333 -10.92 9.37 -19.93
CA GLY A 333 -9.60 8.88 -19.55
C GLY A 333 -9.60 7.75 -18.53
N ASP A 334 -10.71 7.04 -18.38
CA ASP A 334 -10.79 5.78 -17.65
C ASP A 334 -10.31 4.64 -18.55
N ILE A 335 -9.56 3.66 -18.00
CA ILE A 335 -9.03 2.53 -18.77
C ILE A 335 -10.19 1.65 -19.19
N ASN A 336 -10.47 1.47 -20.49
CA ASN A 336 -11.53 0.59 -20.98
C ASN A 336 -11.03 -0.78 -21.44
N LYS A 337 -9.73 -0.92 -21.75
CA LYS A 337 -9.12 -2.18 -22.21
C LYS A 337 -7.64 -2.26 -21.82
N ILE A 338 -7.22 -3.44 -21.39
CA ILE A 338 -5.82 -3.81 -21.18
C ILE A 338 -5.51 -5.07 -22.00
N VAL A 339 -4.39 -5.08 -22.71
CA VAL A 339 -3.85 -6.25 -23.42
C VAL A 339 -2.50 -6.62 -22.80
N HIS A 340 -2.41 -7.82 -22.25
CA HIS A 340 -1.20 -8.37 -21.63
C HIS A 340 -0.22 -8.95 -22.68
N PRO A 341 1.06 -9.17 -22.33
CA PRO A 341 2.06 -9.74 -23.23
C PRO A 341 1.67 -11.08 -23.88
N ASP A 342 0.94 -11.94 -23.16
CA ASP A 342 0.42 -13.21 -23.68
C ASP A 342 -0.84 -13.10 -24.55
N GLY A 343 -1.35 -11.89 -24.77
CA GLY A 343 -2.54 -11.61 -25.57
C GLY A 343 -3.86 -11.65 -24.79
N ARG A 344 -3.85 -11.95 -23.47
CA ARG A 344 -5.06 -11.82 -22.64
C ARG A 344 -5.54 -10.37 -22.64
N VAL A 345 -6.86 -10.24 -22.72
CA VAL A 345 -7.59 -8.98 -22.73
C VAL A 345 -8.49 -8.87 -21.49
N PHE A 346 -8.42 -7.73 -20.82
CA PHE A 346 -9.41 -7.29 -19.84
C PHE A 346 -10.15 -6.06 -20.37
N LEU A 347 -11.47 -6.05 -20.23
CA LEU A 347 -12.35 -4.94 -20.60
C LEU A 347 -13.00 -4.37 -19.35
N TYR A 348 -13.11 -3.05 -19.30
CA TYR A 348 -13.67 -2.32 -18.18
C TYR A 348 -14.76 -1.39 -18.70
N LYS A 349 -15.88 -1.34 -17.98
CA LYS A 349 -17.01 -0.47 -18.31
C LYS A 349 -17.32 0.44 -17.14
N TYR A 350 -17.50 1.73 -17.40
CA TYR A 350 -17.82 2.74 -16.40
C TYR A 350 -19.19 3.36 -16.69
N SER A 351 -19.81 3.94 -15.67
CA SER A 351 -20.96 4.84 -15.85
C SER A 351 -20.51 6.20 -16.38
N GLY A 352 -21.46 7.04 -16.79
CA GLY A 352 -21.18 8.43 -17.17
C GLY A 352 -20.61 9.30 -16.02
N GLU A 353 -20.75 8.83 -14.77
CA GLU A 353 -20.20 9.49 -13.58
C GLU A 353 -18.84 8.92 -13.16
N GLY A 354 -18.34 7.88 -13.83
CA GLY A 354 -17.01 7.32 -13.60
C GLY A 354 -16.94 6.18 -12.57
N VAL A 355 -18.07 5.58 -12.17
CA VAL A 355 -18.05 4.35 -11.35
C VAL A 355 -17.93 3.10 -12.23
N LEU A 356 -17.10 2.15 -11.81
CA LEU A 356 -16.86 0.88 -12.49
C LEU A 356 -18.13 0.03 -12.45
N LEU A 357 -18.68 -0.37 -13.59
CA LEU A 357 -19.89 -1.18 -13.71
C LEU A 357 -19.59 -2.65 -14.03
N GLU A 358 -18.57 -2.91 -14.84
CA GLU A 358 -18.22 -4.25 -15.30
C GLU A 358 -16.71 -4.40 -15.50
N VAL A 359 -16.17 -5.56 -15.11
CA VAL A 359 -14.84 -6.03 -15.52
C VAL A 359 -15.04 -7.36 -16.24
N LYS A 360 -14.51 -7.51 -17.45
CA LYS A 360 -14.67 -8.72 -18.26
C LYS A 360 -13.31 -9.26 -18.71
N ASN A 361 -13.07 -10.55 -18.49
CA ASN A 361 -11.83 -11.21 -18.90
C ASN A 361 -11.91 -11.77 -20.34
N SER A 362 -10.83 -12.41 -20.80
CA SER A 362 -10.70 -12.96 -22.14
C SER A 362 -11.65 -14.12 -22.45
N LEU A 363 -12.20 -14.74 -21.41
CA LEU A 363 -13.12 -15.87 -21.50
C LEU A 363 -14.58 -15.43 -21.57
N GLY A 364 -14.82 -14.12 -21.49
CA GLY A 364 -16.14 -13.53 -21.49
C GLY A 364 -16.81 -13.52 -20.12
N GLU A 365 -16.12 -13.97 -19.09
CA GLU A 365 -16.59 -13.91 -17.70
C GLU A 365 -16.46 -12.49 -17.17
N TYR A 366 -17.40 -12.09 -16.34
CA TYR A 366 -17.45 -10.72 -15.88
C TYR A 366 -17.91 -10.59 -14.43
N TRP A 367 -17.33 -9.59 -13.76
CA TRP A 367 -17.79 -9.06 -12.49
C TRP A 367 -18.71 -7.89 -12.76
N GLU A 368 -19.86 -7.87 -12.09
CA GLU A 368 -20.83 -6.77 -12.18
C GLU A 368 -20.86 -6.00 -10.86
N TYR A 369 -20.84 -4.68 -10.97
CA TYR A 369 -20.88 -3.75 -9.85
C TYR A 369 -22.16 -2.93 -9.97
N ARG A 370 -23.04 -3.09 -8.98
CA ARG A 370 -24.34 -2.42 -8.97
C ARG A 370 -24.37 -1.39 -7.86
N TYR A 371 -24.89 -0.22 -8.19
CA TYR A 371 -24.93 0.92 -7.30
C TYR A 371 -26.37 1.36 -7.02
N GLY A 372 -26.57 2.12 -5.95
CA GLY A 372 -27.81 2.83 -5.70
C GLY A 372 -27.82 4.23 -6.32
N ASP A 373 -28.85 5.02 -6.00
CA ASP A 373 -29.12 6.32 -6.63
C ASP A 373 -28.05 7.39 -6.33
N ARG A 374 -27.18 7.20 -5.33
CA ARG A 374 -26.04 8.09 -5.04
C ARG A 374 -24.69 7.43 -5.34
N ASN A 375 -24.65 6.43 -6.22
CA ASN A 375 -23.47 5.63 -6.54
C ASN A 375 -22.78 4.99 -5.33
N GLU A 376 -23.50 4.66 -4.27
CA GLU A 376 -23.03 3.75 -3.24
C GLU A 376 -23.07 2.30 -3.77
N LEU A 377 -21.98 1.55 -3.60
CA LEU A 377 -21.88 0.17 -4.10
C LEU A 377 -22.87 -0.71 -3.34
N ARG A 378 -23.90 -1.25 -3.98
CA ARG A 378 -24.90 -2.12 -3.35
C ARG A 378 -24.58 -3.59 -3.53
N PHE A 379 -24.08 -3.96 -4.71
CA PHE A 379 -23.74 -5.35 -5.00
C PHE A 379 -22.45 -5.48 -5.80
N VAL A 380 -21.69 -6.52 -5.47
CA VAL A 380 -20.72 -7.11 -6.38
C VAL A 380 -21.23 -8.50 -6.75
N VAL A 381 -21.31 -8.80 -8.04
CA VAL A 381 -21.74 -10.10 -8.54
C VAL A 381 -20.57 -10.70 -9.32
N ALA A 382 -20.03 -11.81 -8.83
CA ALA A 382 -19.00 -12.55 -9.54
C ALA A 382 -19.59 -13.34 -10.74
N PRO A 383 -18.75 -13.80 -11.68
CA PRO A 383 -19.20 -14.59 -12.83
C PRO A 383 -20.08 -15.80 -12.44
N ASN A 384 -19.74 -16.44 -11.33
CA ASN A 384 -20.45 -17.59 -10.74
C ASN A 384 -21.75 -17.24 -9.99
N LYS A 385 -22.23 -15.99 -10.10
CA LYS A 385 -23.43 -15.46 -9.46
C LYS A 385 -23.37 -15.36 -7.94
N LEU A 386 -22.21 -15.61 -7.31
CA LEU A 386 -22.00 -15.23 -5.92
C LEU A 386 -22.11 -13.71 -5.78
N LYS A 387 -22.86 -13.28 -4.75
CA LYS A 387 -23.24 -11.89 -4.55
C LYS A 387 -22.80 -11.40 -3.19
N TRP A 388 -22.05 -10.31 -3.16
CA TRP A 388 -21.80 -9.51 -1.96
C TRP A 388 -22.80 -8.36 -1.94
N GLU A 389 -23.36 -8.06 -0.75
CA GLU A 389 -24.33 -6.98 -0.56
C GLU A 389 -23.85 -6.00 0.50
N TYR A 390 -23.99 -4.71 0.23
CA TYR A 390 -23.60 -3.64 1.13
C TYR A 390 -24.82 -2.76 1.47
N ARG A 391 -24.98 -2.48 2.76
CA ARG A 391 -26.03 -1.59 3.28
C ARG A 391 -25.39 -0.44 4.02
N TYR A 392 -26.06 0.70 3.93
CA TYR A 392 -25.57 1.98 4.41
C TYR A 392 -26.58 2.62 5.37
N ASN A 393 -26.10 3.44 6.31
CA ASN A 393 -26.95 4.34 7.10
C ASN A 393 -27.25 5.64 6.32
N GLU A 394 -27.92 6.59 6.99
CA GLU A 394 -28.26 7.90 6.42
C GLU A 394 -27.03 8.77 6.10
N ASN A 395 -25.89 8.53 6.77
CA ASN A 395 -24.60 9.17 6.51
C ASN A 395 -23.77 8.42 5.44
N TYR A 396 -24.35 7.43 4.75
CA TYR A 396 -23.68 6.61 3.73
C TYR A 396 -22.44 5.86 4.21
N GLN A 397 -22.41 5.51 5.48
CA GLN A 397 -21.41 4.61 6.06
C GLN A 397 -21.90 3.17 5.95
N VAL A 398 -21.01 2.24 5.59
CA VAL A 398 -21.37 0.81 5.50
C VAL A 398 -21.76 0.33 6.90
N VAL A 399 -23.02 -0.08 7.09
CA VAL A 399 -23.52 -0.66 8.35
C VAL A 399 -23.66 -2.18 8.27
N ARG A 400 -23.68 -2.74 7.06
CA ARG A 400 -23.70 -4.19 6.86
C ARG A 400 -23.01 -4.58 5.56
N GLN A 401 -22.09 -5.52 5.64
CA GLN A 401 -21.56 -6.27 4.51
C GLN A 401 -22.06 -7.71 4.63
N GLN A 402 -22.85 -8.17 3.66
CA GLN A 402 -23.35 -9.53 3.60
C GLN A 402 -22.60 -10.31 2.52
N LEU A 403 -22.12 -11.48 2.90
CA LEU A 403 -21.38 -12.43 2.08
C LEU A 403 -22.34 -13.34 1.29
N PRO A 404 -21.86 -14.02 0.24
CA PRO A 404 -22.70 -14.89 -0.59
C PRO A 404 -23.36 -16.05 0.16
N ASP A 405 -22.78 -16.49 1.28
CA ASP A 405 -23.29 -17.57 2.13
C ASP A 405 -24.38 -17.13 3.11
N GLY A 406 -24.73 -15.83 3.14
CA GLY A 406 -25.72 -15.25 4.04
C GLY A 406 -25.13 -14.71 5.35
N ASN A 407 -23.87 -15.05 5.67
CA ASN A 407 -23.16 -14.44 6.76
C ASN A 407 -22.88 -12.96 6.46
N TYR A 408 -22.64 -12.19 7.50
CA TYR A 408 -22.48 -10.75 7.45
C TYR A 408 -21.63 -10.21 8.58
N PHE A 409 -21.03 -9.07 8.30
CA PHE A 409 -20.45 -8.15 9.27
C PHE A 409 -21.35 -6.91 9.37
N GLY A 410 -21.67 -6.51 10.59
CA GLY A 410 -22.34 -5.26 10.93
C GLY A 410 -21.35 -4.27 11.51
N TYR A 411 -21.52 -3.00 11.21
CA TYR A 411 -20.63 -1.92 11.64
C TYR A 411 -21.44 -0.85 12.38
N SER A 412 -20.89 -0.35 13.49
CA SER A 412 -21.53 0.68 14.32
C SER A 412 -20.64 1.91 14.41
N TYR A 413 -21.24 3.08 14.26
CA TYR A 413 -20.56 4.38 14.30
C TYR A 413 -21.07 5.23 15.47
N ASN A 414 -20.25 6.14 15.98
CA ASN A 414 -20.67 7.15 16.97
C ASN A 414 -21.22 8.41 16.28
N GLU A 415 -21.62 9.40 17.09
CA GLU A 415 -22.21 10.67 16.63
C GLU A 415 -21.25 11.54 15.79
N VAL A 416 -19.94 11.33 15.94
CA VAL A 416 -18.88 11.98 15.14
C VAL A 416 -18.35 11.06 14.03
N ASN A 417 -19.16 10.10 13.60
CA ASN A 417 -18.93 9.21 12.46
C ASN A 417 -17.71 8.27 12.57
N GLN A 418 -17.18 8.00 13.76
CA GLN A 418 -16.10 7.02 13.98
C GLN A 418 -16.64 5.61 14.10
N LEU A 419 -15.92 4.62 13.54
CA LEU A 419 -16.23 3.20 13.72
C LEU A 419 -15.92 2.76 15.17
N ILE A 420 -16.97 2.44 15.92
CA ILE A 420 -16.92 2.04 17.35
C ILE A 420 -17.27 0.57 17.59
N GLY A 421 -17.60 -0.20 16.55
CA GLY A 421 -17.73 -1.64 16.72
C GLY A 421 -18.05 -2.42 15.46
N VAL A 422 -17.72 -3.70 15.51
CA VAL A 422 -18.01 -4.70 14.47
C VAL A 422 -18.74 -5.86 15.11
N THR A 423 -19.81 -6.31 14.47
CA THR A 423 -20.65 -7.43 14.93
C THR A 423 -20.70 -8.49 13.83
N ASN A 424 -20.50 -9.77 14.15
CA ASN A 424 -20.65 -10.85 13.17
C ASN A 424 -22.09 -11.39 13.13
N SER A 425 -22.32 -12.44 12.33
CA SER A 425 -23.66 -13.06 12.17
C SER A 425 -24.17 -13.79 13.41
N LYS A 426 -23.30 -14.08 14.37
CA LYS A 426 -23.67 -14.66 15.66
C LYS A 426 -24.15 -13.61 16.67
N GLY A 427 -24.04 -12.33 16.33
CA GLY A 427 -24.26 -11.21 17.27
C GLY A 427 -23.07 -10.95 18.19
N GLU A 428 -21.94 -11.61 17.99
CA GLU A 428 -20.71 -11.35 18.75
C GLU A 428 -20.12 -10.02 18.30
N ARG A 429 -19.75 -9.17 19.27
CA ARG A 429 -19.40 -7.78 19.02
C ARG A 429 -18.05 -7.41 19.60
N THR A 430 -17.18 -6.87 18.75
CA THR A 430 -15.99 -6.12 19.15
C THR A 430 -16.34 -4.64 19.24
N ARG A 431 -15.90 -3.94 20.29
CA ARG A 431 -16.12 -2.50 20.49
C ARG A 431 -14.81 -1.75 20.63
N TYR A 432 -14.81 -0.50 20.16
CA TYR A 432 -13.66 0.39 20.20
C TYR A 432 -14.06 1.72 20.85
N GLU A 433 -13.17 2.28 21.66
CA GLU A 433 -13.10 3.71 21.93
C GLU A 433 -11.91 4.29 21.15
N ARG A 434 -12.04 5.53 20.67
CA ARG A 434 -11.03 6.17 19.83
C ARG A 434 -10.77 7.59 20.28
N ASP A 435 -9.55 8.06 20.04
CA ASP A 435 -9.20 9.46 20.24
C ASP A 435 -9.48 10.32 18.99
N LEU A 436 -9.07 11.59 19.05
CA LEU A 436 -9.31 12.57 17.98
C LEU A 436 -8.59 12.25 16.66
N PHE A 437 -7.57 11.41 16.70
CA PHE A 437 -6.80 10.95 15.54
C PHE A 437 -7.25 9.55 15.06
N ASP A 438 -8.43 9.11 15.51
CA ASP A 438 -9.01 7.79 15.21
C ASP A 438 -8.19 6.59 15.73
N ARG A 439 -7.27 6.82 16.68
CA ARG A 439 -6.46 5.75 17.29
C ARG A 439 -7.27 5.06 18.39
N ILE A 440 -7.19 3.73 18.47
CA ILE A 440 -7.96 2.93 19.44
C ILE A 440 -7.39 3.14 20.84
N THR A 441 -8.17 3.70 21.77
CA THR A 441 -7.79 3.85 23.18
C THR A 441 -8.29 2.70 24.05
N THR A 442 -9.42 2.10 23.69
CA THR A 442 -9.98 0.91 24.36
C THR A 442 -10.46 -0.08 23.31
N LEU A 443 -10.09 -1.36 23.46
CA LEU A 443 -10.62 -2.46 22.65
C LEU A 443 -11.30 -3.47 23.56
N VAL A 444 -12.59 -3.70 23.35
CA VAL A 444 -13.34 -4.78 24.00
C VAL A 444 -13.63 -5.86 22.98
N ARG A 445 -13.04 -7.04 23.16
CA ARG A 445 -13.24 -8.20 22.28
C ARG A 445 -14.60 -8.86 22.53
N THR A 446 -14.96 -9.82 21.69
CA THR A 446 -16.27 -10.50 21.71
C THR A 446 -16.53 -11.34 22.97
N ASP A 447 -15.48 -11.76 23.67
CA ASP A 447 -15.50 -12.44 24.97
C ASP A 447 -15.54 -11.49 26.19
N GLY A 448 -15.42 -10.17 25.96
CA GLY A 448 -15.38 -9.14 27.01
C GLY A 448 -13.96 -8.72 27.42
N SER A 449 -12.93 -9.40 26.92
CA SER A 449 -11.53 -9.07 27.17
C SER A 449 -11.23 -7.64 26.73
N THR A 450 -10.68 -6.84 27.64
CA THR A 450 -10.48 -5.40 27.44
C THR A 450 -9.00 -5.03 27.42
N TYR A 451 -8.56 -4.42 26.32
CA TYR A 451 -7.24 -3.80 26.18
C TYR A 451 -7.38 -2.28 26.29
N ARG A 452 -6.41 -1.63 26.94
CA ARG A 452 -6.32 -0.16 26.96
C ARG A 452 -4.98 0.27 26.38
N TYR A 453 -5.03 1.30 25.56
CA TYR A 453 -3.88 1.86 24.86
C TYR A 453 -3.71 3.30 25.30
N LYS A 454 -2.49 3.68 25.67
CA LYS A 454 -2.13 5.09 25.87
C LYS A 454 -1.16 5.51 24.79
N TYR A 455 -1.36 6.71 24.28
CA TYR A 455 -0.52 7.31 23.27
C TYR A 455 0.29 8.48 23.84
N SER A 456 1.34 8.86 23.13
CA SER A 456 2.17 10.03 23.43
C SER A 456 1.31 11.29 23.48
N GLU A 457 1.54 12.11 24.49
CA GLU A 457 0.94 13.45 24.60
C GLU A 457 1.69 14.49 23.74
N GLY A 458 2.95 14.18 23.36
CA GLY A 458 3.80 15.06 22.57
C GLY A 458 3.69 14.89 21.06
N HIS A 459 3.09 13.80 20.57
CA HIS A 459 2.87 13.59 19.13
C HIS A 459 1.80 12.53 18.81
N ALA A 460 1.30 12.54 17.57
CA ALA A 460 0.41 11.52 17.02
C ALA A 460 0.88 11.05 15.64
N SER A 461 2.06 10.44 15.62
CA SER A 461 2.68 9.90 14.41
C SER A 461 1.94 8.67 13.87
N PRO A 462 1.65 8.64 12.55
CA PRO A 462 1.19 7.43 11.88
C PRO A 462 2.18 6.26 11.94
N LYS A 463 3.49 6.51 12.12
CA LYS A 463 4.51 5.48 12.31
C LYS A 463 4.41 4.79 13.68
N GLY A 464 3.70 5.39 14.64
CA GLY A 464 3.55 4.88 16.00
C GLY A 464 3.62 6.01 17.03
N SER A 465 2.80 5.90 18.06
CA SER A 465 2.84 6.82 19.22
C SER A 465 2.34 6.14 20.47
N LEU A 466 2.25 4.81 20.46
CA LEU A 466 1.75 4.03 21.59
C LEU A 466 2.80 4.03 22.69
N THR A 467 2.48 4.48 23.89
CA THR A 467 3.41 4.52 25.03
C THR A 467 3.13 3.43 26.06
N ARG A 468 1.90 2.88 26.06
CA ARG A 468 1.50 1.82 26.99
C ARG A 468 0.36 0.96 26.44
N ILE A 469 0.44 -0.34 26.71
CA ILE A 469 -0.68 -1.29 26.56
C ILE A 469 -0.97 -1.90 27.93
N ASP A 470 -2.24 -1.87 28.35
CA ASP A 470 -2.75 -2.67 29.47
C ASP A 470 -3.53 -3.86 28.90
N THR A 471 -3.07 -5.08 29.17
CA THR A 471 -3.75 -6.31 28.73
C THR A 471 -4.89 -6.68 29.69
N PRO A 472 -5.84 -7.54 29.28
CA PRO A 472 -6.92 -7.98 30.16
C PRO A 472 -6.44 -8.73 31.42
N GLU A 473 -5.26 -9.35 31.36
CA GLU A 473 -4.63 -10.06 32.49
C GLU A 473 -3.90 -9.13 33.48
N GLY A 474 -3.85 -7.82 33.20
CA GLY A 474 -3.17 -6.83 34.04
C GLY A 474 -1.69 -6.62 33.71
N THR A 475 -1.16 -7.33 32.71
CA THR A 475 0.20 -7.12 32.20
C THR A 475 0.30 -5.78 31.47
N ILE A 476 1.46 -5.12 31.60
CA ILE A 476 1.71 -3.79 31.04
C ILE A 476 2.92 -3.85 30.11
N GLN A 477 2.75 -3.34 28.88
CA GLN A 477 3.86 -3.11 27.96
C GLN A 477 4.12 -1.60 27.82
N ARG A 478 5.38 -1.20 27.62
CA ARG A 478 5.79 0.21 27.50
C ARG A 478 6.68 0.43 26.29
N PHE A 479 6.60 1.64 25.76
CA PHE A 479 7.28 2.05 24.53
C PHE A 479 7.77 3.50 24.67
N GLN A 480 8.98 3.79 24.18
CA GLN A 480 9.55 5.14 24.14
C GLN A 480 9.98 5.50 22.72
N TYR A 481 10.06 6.81 22.43
CA TYR A 481 10.39 7.31 21.10
C TYR A 481 11.43 8.44 21.15
N ASN A 482 12.20 8.62 20.07
CA ASN A 482 13.04 9.81 19.86
C ASN A 482 12.22 11.00 19.32
N SER A 483 12.89 12.11 18.99
CA SER A 483 12.24 13.33 18.44
C SER A 483 11.61 13.11 17.06
N GLU A 484 12.16 12.20 16.24
CA GLU A 484 11.60 11.75 14.96
C GLU A 484 10.53 10.65 15.10
N ARG A 485 10.18 10.31 16.34
CA ARG A 485 9.07 9.41 16.69
C ARG A 485 9.34 7.96 16.25
N LEU A 486 10.61 7.60 16.19
CA LEU A 486 11.09 6.23 16.06
C LEU A 486 11.17 5.57 17.44
N LEU A 487 10.84 4.29 17.49
CA LEU A 487 10.79 3.51 18.72
C LEU A 487 12.20 3.23 19.26
N THR A 488 12.55 3.77 20.42
CA THR A 488 13.89 3.65 21.04
C THR A 488 13.96 2.61 22.16
N GLU A 489 12.82 2.26 22.76
CA GLU A 489 12.76 1.27 23.85
C GLU A 489 11.41 0.54 23.84
N ILE A 490 11.46 -0.77 24.07
CA ILE A 490 10.28 -1.61 24.37
C ILE A 490 10.55 -2.34 25.68
N ILE A 491 9.56 -2.30 26.58
CA ILE A 491 9.49 -3.21 27.73
C ILE A 491 8.26 -4.10 27.51
N ASP A 492 8.50 -5.39 27.32
CA ASP A 492 7.44 -6.37 27.09
C ASP A 492 6.66 -6.71 28.37
N GLY A 493 5.69 -7.61 28.26
CA GLY A 493 4.84 -8.00 29.38
C GLY A 493 5.56 -8.76 30.51
N GLU A 494 6.72 -9.33 30.22
CA GLU A 494 7.56 -10.04 31.19
C GLU A 494 8.63 -9.11 31.80
N GLY A 495 8.67 -7.85 31.38
CA GLY A 495 9.66 -6.87 31.81
C GLY A 495 10.98 -6.95 31.03
N ASN A 496 11.05 -7.70 29.94
CA ASN A 496 12.24 -7.74 29.10
C ASN A 496 12.36 -6.44 28.30
N GLU A 497 13.55 -5.87 28.33
CA GLU A 497 13.85 -4.59 27.69
C GLU A 497 14.60 -4.79 26.37
N THR A 498 14.17 -4.09 25.33
CA THR A 498 14.91 -4.00 24.05
C THR A 498 15.10 -2.53 23.69
N ARG A 499 16.33 -2.14 23.35
CA ARG A 499 16.67 -0.76 22.95
C ARG A 499 17.09 -0.67 21.48
N PHE A 500 16.81 0.47 20.86
CA PHE A 500 17.13 0.77 19.46
C PHE A 500 17.83 2.13 19.36
N GLN A 501 18.80 2.23 18.47
CA GLN A 501 19.48 3.48 18.11
C GLN A 501 19.41 3.66 16.60
N TYR A 502 19.13 4.89 16.16
CA TYR A 502 18.97 5.25 14.76
C TYR A 502 19.96 6.36 14.38
N GLY A 503 20.40 6.34 13.13
CA GLY A 503 21.20 7.39 12.51
C GLY A 503 20.38 8.20 11.49
N ALA A 504 21.08 8.81 10.53
CA ALA A 504 20.44 9.54 9.44
C ALA A 504 19.49 8.66 8.63
N TYR A 505 18.44 9.26 8.06
CA TYR A 505 17.39 8.56 7.29
C TYR A 505 16.64 7.49 8.07
N ASP A 506 16.51 7.67 9.39
CA ASP A 506 15.86 6.72 10.31
C ASP A 506 16.50 5.31 10.29
N LEU A 507 17.77 5.18 9.86
CA LEU A 507 18.43 3.88 9.74
C LEU A 507 18.77 3.31 11.11
N LEU A 508 18.34 2.08 11.39
CA LEU A 508 18.67 1.38 12.63
C LEU A 508 20.16 1.08 12.66
N GLU A 509 20.93 1.68 13.57
CA GLU A 509 22.37 1.46 13.70
C GLU A 509 22.67 0.35 14.72
N SER A 510 21.87 0.25 15.79
CA SER A 510 22.05 -0.78 16.81
C SER A 510 20.75 -1.24 17.45
N LYS A 511 20.73 -2.51 17.87
CA LYS A 511 19.65 -3.12 18.64
C LYS A 511 20.24 -3.90 19.82
N THR A 512 19.90 -3.51 21.04
CA THR A 512 20.28 -4.22 22.26
C THR A 512 19.13 -5.10 22.74
N LEU A 513 19.40 -6.39 22.88
CA LEU A 513 18.46 -7.43 23.31
C LEU A 513 18.35 -7.48 24.85
N PRO A 514 17.33 -8.15 25.41
CA PRO A 514 17.14 -8.25 26.86
C PRO A 514 18.31 -8.87 27.63
N ASN A 515 19.09 -9.72 26.97
CA ASN A 515 20.30 -10.34 27.54
C ASN A 515 21.53 -9.41 27.52
N GLY A 516 21.40 -8.17 27.01
CA GLY A 516 22.47 -7.20 26.88
C GLY A 516 23.32 -7.34 25.61
N GLU A 517 23.07 -8.35 24.77
CA GLU A 517 23.76 -8.49 23.49
C GLU A 517 23.29 -7.41 22.50
N THR A 518 24.24 -6.84 21.76
CA THR A 518 23.96 -5.79 20.77
C THR A 518 24.26 -6.30 19.37
N LEU A 519 23.31 -6.08 18.46
CA LEU A 519 23.50 -6.18 17.02
C LEU A 519 23.80 -4.79 16.47
N THR A 520 24.78 -4.67 15.58
CA THR A 520 25.03 -3.44 14.81
C THR A 520 24.74 -3.66 13.34
N PHE A 521 24.24 -2.62 12.67
CA PHE A 521 23.79 -2.68 11.28
C PHE A 521 24.57 -1.64 10.47
N HIS A 522 25.09 -2.04 9.33
CA HIS A 522 25.78 -1.16 8.40
C HIS A 522 25.07 -1.15 7.05
N TYR A 523 25.12 0.01 6.41
CA TYR A 523 24.42 0.28 5.17
C TYR A 523 25.38 0.85 4.13
N ASP A 524 25.06 0.67 2.85
CA ASP A 524 25.74 1.39 1.78
C ASP A 524 25.18 2.82 1.61
N LYS A 525 25.72 3.56 0.64
CA LYS A 525 25.31 4.95 0.39
C LYS A 525 23.89 5.09 -0.17
N LEU A 526 23.26 4.00 -0.59
CA LEU A 526 21.85 3.95 -0.98
C LEU A 526 20.96 3.40 0.14
N THR A 527 21.48 3.33 1.36
CA THR A 527 20.79 2.89 2.57
C THR A 527 20.36 1.42 2.55
N ARG A 528 20.99 0.59 1.72
CA ARG A 528 20.74 -0.86 1.69
C ARG A 528 21.61 -1.53 2.74
N LEU A 529 21.05 -2.46 3.51
CA LEU A 529 21.76 -3.18 4.57
C LEU A 529 22.88 -4.03 3.97
N THR A 530 24.14 -3.78 4.35
CA THR A 530 25.33 -4.50 3.88
C THR A 530 25.94 -5.41 4.92
N GLU A 531 25.73 -5.14 6.21
CA GLU A 531 26.27 -5.98 7.28
C GLU A 531 25.37 -5.96 8.52
N VAL A 532 25.16 -7.14 9.12
CA VAL A 532 24.68 -7.29 10.49
C VAL A 532 25.80 -7.94 11.30
N LYS A 533 26.25 -7.26 12.34
CA LYS A 533 27.32 -7.76 13.21
C LYS A 533 26.77 -8.11 14.59
N ASN A 534 27.08 -9.32 15.06
CA ASN A 534 26.64 -9.78 16.38
C ASN A 534 27.59 -9.32 17.50
N ALA A 535 27.20 -9.59 18.76
CA ALA A 535 28.01 -9.24 19.93
C ALA A 535 29.37 -9.96 19.98
N GLN A 536 29.50 -11.09 19.30
CA GLN A 536 30.73 -11.88 19.18
C GLN A 536 31.68 -11.34 18.10
N GLY A 537 31.22 -10.40 17.27
CA GLY A 537 31.98 -9.80 16.18
C GLY A 537 31.84 -10.53 14.84
N ASP A 538 31.07 -11.61 14.77
CA ASP A 538 30.73 -12.29 13.51
C ASP A 538 29.79 -11.41 12.69
N SER A 539 29.90 -11.52 11.37
CA SER A 539 29.18 -10.65 10.44
C SER A 539 28.36 -11.47 9.44
N TYR A 540 27.14 -11.03 9.22
CA TYR A 540 26.30 -11.46 8.11
C TYR A 540 26.35 -10.35 7.05
N CYS A 541 26.92 -10.63 5.89
CA CYS A 541 27.18 -9.63 4.85
C CYS A 541 26.24 -9.79 3.65
N TYR A 542 25.90 -8.68 3.02
CA TYR A 542 25.08 -8.59 1.81
C TYR A 542 25.80 -7.76 0.74
N GLU A 543 25.78 -8.24 -0.49
CA GLU A 543 26.34 -7.54 -1.65
C GLU A 543 25.25 -7.38 -2.72
N TYR A 544 25.14 -6.19 -3.28
CA TYR A 544 24.12 -5.84 -4.27
C TYR A 544 24.76 -5.49 -5.61
N ASP A 545 24.02 -5.72 -6.70
CA ASP A 545 24.36 -5.15 -8.00
C ASP A 545 23.95 -3.67 -8.10
N LYS A 546 24.20 -3.08 -9.28
CA LYS A 546 23.88 -1.67 -9.54
C LYS A 546 22.38 -1.37 -9.65
N ALA A 547 21.52 -2.39 -9.80
CA ALA A 547 20.07 -2.22 -9.73
C ALA A 547 19.54 -2.44 -8.30
N GLY A 548 20.41 -2.75 -7.32
CA GLY A 548 20.01 -3.01 -5.94
C GLY A 548 19.53 -4.43 -5.68
N GLN A 549 19.81 -5.37 -6.58
CA GLN A 549 19.46 -6.77 -6.38
C GLN A 549 20.56 -7.46 -5.58
N LEU A 550 20.18 -8.27 -4.57
CA LEU A 550 21.12 -9.02 -3.74
C LEU A 550 21.83 -10.09 -4.59
N VAL A 551 23.13 -9.94 -4.87
CA VAL A 551 23.90 -10.90 -5.68
C VAL A 551 24.71 -11.87 -4.85
N ARG A 552 25.01 -11.54 -3.59
CA ARG A 552 25.69 -12.44 -2.66
C ARG A 552 25.29 -12.13 -1.22
N GLU A 553 25.11 -13.19 -0.44
CA GLU A 553 25.05 -13.11 1.02
C GLU A 553 26.09 -14.04 1.64
N THR A 554 26.61 -13.68 2.79
CA THR A 554 27.54 -14.51 3.57
C THR A 554 27.06 -14.56 5.01
N ASP A 555 26.77 -15.75 5.52
CA ASP A 555 26.27 -15.91 6.90
C ASP A 555 27.38 -15.74 7.96
N PHE A 556 26.99 -15.72 9.24
CA PHE A 556 27.91 -15.61 10.38
C PHE A 556 29.01 -16.69 10.42
N THR A 557 28.86 -17.80 9.67
CA THR A 557 29.86 -18.88 9.59
C THR A 557 30.79 -18.75 8.38
N GLY A 558 30.64 -17.69 7.58
CA GLY A 558 31.42 -17.45 6.36
C GLY A 558 30.92 -18.21 5.14
N ARG A 559 29.75 -18.85 5.20
CA ARG A 559 29.17 -19.58 4.06
C ARG A 559 28.42 -18.60 3.15
N SER A 560 28.80 -18.59 1.88
CA SER A 560 28.20 -17.68 0.90
C SER A 560 27.14 -18.33 0.02
N ARG A 561 26.08 -17.58 -0.29
CA ARG A 561 25.15 -17.89 -1.39
C ARG A 561 25.19 -16.78 -2.42
N MET A 562 25.02 -17.12 -3.69
CA MET A 562 25.03 -16.15 -4.79
C MET A 562 23.75 -16.24 -5.61
N TYR A 563 23.34 -15.11 -6.18
CA TYR A 563 22.11 -14.95 -6.93
C TYR A 563 22.41 -14.26 -8.27
N ALA A 564 21.69 -14.66 -9.33
CA ALA A 564 21.71 -13.98 -10.61
C ALA A 564 20.30 -13.80 -11.14
N TYR A 565 20.06 -12.67 -11.80
CA TYR A 565 18.74 -12.21 -12.23
C TYR A 565 18.71 -11.98 -13.75
N ASP A 566 17.52 -12.03 -14.34
CA ASP A 566 17.29 -11.56 -15.70
C ASP A 566 17.03 -10.04 -15.76
N ALA A 567 16.78 -9.52 -16.97
CA ALA A 567 16.64 -8.10 -17.23
C ALA A 567 15.41 -7.43 -16.58
N VAL A 568 14.44 -8.21 -16.08
CA VAL A 568 13.26 -7.71 -15.34
C VAL A 568 13.31 -8.11 -13.86
N GLY A 569 14.45 -8.59 -13.39
CA GLY A 569 14.73 -8.85 -11.98
C GLY A 569 14.24 -10.19 -11.44
N ARG A 570 13.97 -11.17 -12.31
CA ARG A 570 13.60 -12.53 -11.87
C ARG A 570 14.85 -13.35 -11.60
N LEU A 571 14.87 -14.09 -10.49
CA LEU A 571 15.97 -14.97 -10.12
C LEU A 571 16.11 -16.10 -11.16
N ILE A 572 17.22 -16.15 -11.89
CA ILE A 572 17.50 -17.21 -12.89
C ILE A 572 18.52 -18.23 -12.40
N ARG A 573 19.32 -17.89 -11.38
CA ARG A 573 20.31 -18.80 -10.78
C ARG A 573 20.54 -18.50 -9.31
N LYS A 574 20.59 -19.53 -8.49
CA LYS A 574 21.03 -19.49 -7.09
C LYS A 574 22.16 -20.49 -6.89
N THR A 575 23.28 -20.05 -6.31
CA THR A 575 24.41 -20.92 -5.96
C THR A 575 24.49 -21.02 -4.44
N GLN A 576 24.45 -22.25 -3.93
CA GLN A 576 24.53 -22.56 -2.50
C GLN A 576 25.99 -22.64 -2.04
N ALA A 577 26.22 -22.53 -0.73
CA ALA A 577 27.56 -22.55 -0.15
C ALA A 577 28.32 -23.86 -0.34
N ASP A 578 27.60 -24.97 -0.54
CA ASP A 578 28.16 -26.29 -0.83
C ASP A 578 28.39 -26.55 -2.33
N GLY A 579 28.18 -25.53 -3.17
CA GLY A 579 28.38 -25.57 -4.61
C GLY A 579 27.16 -25.98 -5.42
N HIS A 580 26.05 -26.44 -4.82
CA HIS A 580 24.82 -26.74 -5.56
C HIS A 580 24.28 -25.50 -6.27
N ILE A 581 23.73 -25.70 -7.48
CA ILE A 581 23.12 -24.61 -8.25
C ILE A 581 21.64 -24.93 -8.46
N GLU A 582 20.77 -23.95 -8.20
CA GLU A 582 19.40 -23.94 -8.69
C GLU A 582 19.28 -22.98 -9.88
N THR A 583 18.60 -23.37 -10.95
CA THR A 583 18.29 -22.49 -12.10
C THR A 583 16.79 -22.44 -12.34
N TYR A 584 16.28 -21.28 -12.74
CA TYR A 584 14.86 -21.03 -12.95
C TYR A 584 14.61 -20.49 -14.36
N ALA A 585 13.54 -20.94 -15.01
CA ALA A 585 13.08 -20.40 -16.28
C ALA A 585 11.61 -20.03 -16.17
N TYR A 586 11.19 -18.96 -16.86
CA TYR A 586 9.87 -18.38 -16.73
C TYR A 586 9.22 -18.18 -18.10
N ASP A 587 7.89 -18.08 -18.13
CA ASP A 587 7.13 -17.71 -19.31
C ASP A 587 7.04 -16.18 -19.50
N ILE A 588 6.22 -15.78 -20.46
CA ILE A 588 5.99 -14.37 -20.83
C ILE A 588 5.19 -13.59 -19.76
N GLU A 589 4.52 -14.27 -18.83
CA GLU A 589 3.71 -13.69 -17.74
C GLU A 589 4.34 -13.90 -16.37
N ASP A 590 5.65 -14.14 -16.33
CA ASP A 590 6.43 -14.33 -15.10
C ASP A 590 6.08 -15.61 -14.31
N LYS A 591 5.44 -16.59 -14.94
CA LYS A 591 5.19 -17.89 -14.32
C LYS A 591 6.38 -18.81 -14.49
N LEU A 592 6.74 -19.54 -13.44
CA LEU A 592 7.88 -20.46 -13.43
C LEU A 592 7.60 -21.66 -14.33
N LEU A 593 8.40 -21.91 -15.36
CA LEU A 593 8.30 -23.07 -16.24
C LEU A 593 9.17 -24.24 -15.78
N THR A 594 10.38 -23.95 -15.32
CA THR A 594 11.30 -25.00 -14.85
C THR A 594 12.13 -24.53 -13.66
N ARG A 595 12.36 -25.44 -12.71
CA ARG A 595 13.38 -25.32 -11.67
C ARG A 595 14.31 -26.54 -11.72
N ASN A 596 15.58 -26.31 -11.97
CA ASN A 596 16.60 -27.36 -12.01
C ASN A 596 17.55 -27.23 -10.83
N THR A 597 17.91 -28.35 -10.20
CA THR A 597 18.97 -28.45 -9.19
C THR A 597 20.14 -29.21 -9.79
N TRP A 598 21.31 -28.60 -9.78
CA TRP A 598 22.55 -29.14 -10.30
C TRP A 598 23.51 -29.44 -9.16
N GLN A 599 24.01 -30.66 -9.12
CA GLN A 599 24.97 -31.13 -8.13
C GLN A 599 26.41 -30.92 -8.66
N PRO A 600 27.33 -30.35 -7.85
CA PRO A 600 28.72 -30.25 -8.24
C PRO A 600 29.39 -31.63 -8.18
N VAL A 601 30.21 -31.93 -9.17
CA VAL A 601 31.11 -33.08 -9.17
C VAL A 601 32.52 -32.59 -8.84
N LEU A 602 33.12 -33.17 -7.80
CA LEU A 602 34.43 -32.78 -7.31
C LEU A 602 35.53 -33.67 -7.87
N GLN A 603 36.66 -33.07 -8.26
CA GLN A 603 37.92 -33.75 -8.50
C GLN A 603 38.95 -33.22 -7.50
N GLY A 604 39.20 -33.98 -6.42
CA GLY A 604 39.88 -33.44 -5.25
C GLY A 604 38.98 -32.42 -4.54
N ASN A 605 39.46 -31.19 -4.37
CA ASN A 605 38.70 -30.10 -3.75
C ASN A 605 38.03 -29.15 -4.76
N ASP A 606 38.27 -29.34 -6.06
CA ASP A 606 37.78 -28.45 -7.11
C ASP A 606 36.53 -29.01 -7.80
N ILE A 607 35.58 -28.13 -8.12
CA ILE A 607 34.40 -28.48 -8.92
C ILE A 607 34.85 -28.63 -10.38
N CYS A 608 34.77 -29.84 -10.93
CA CYS A 608 35.19 -30.10 -12.32
C CYS A 608 34.02 -30.02 -13.32
N ARG A 609 32.80 -30.33 -12.88
CA ARG A 609 31.56 -30.21 -13.68
C ARG A 609 30.30 -30.19 -12.80
N TYR A 610 29.15 -29.96 -13.44
CA TYR A 610 27.83 -30.05 -12.82
C TYR A 610 27.00 -31.14 -13.49
N GLU A 611 26.22 -31.87 -12.69
CA GLU A 611 25.25 -32.86 -13.16
C GLU A 611 23.84 -32.46 -12.70
N LEU A 612 22.85 -32.60 -13.58
CA LEU A 612 21.46 -32.33 -13.24
C LEU A 612 21.01 -33.39 -12.23
N ALA A 613 20.64 -32.99 -11.02
CA ALA A 613 20.20 -33.89 -9.96
C ALA A 613 18.67 -33.96 -9.90
N HIS A 614 17.99 -32.81 -9.99
CA HIS A 614 16.53 -32.69 -9.96
C HIS A 614 16.03 -31.66 -10.96
N GLN A 615 14.85 -31.89 -11.53
CA GLN A 615 14.13 -30.93 -12.37
C GLN A 615 12.65 -30.94 -12.00
N VAL A 616 12.07 -29.77 -11.81
CA VAL A 616 10.61 -29.60 -11.70
C VAL A 616 10.15 -28.77 -12.90
N CYS A 617 9.29 -29.35 -13.73
CA CYS A 617 8.61 -28.65 -14.81
C CYS A 617 7.20 -28.27 -14.38
N TYR A 618 6.72 -27.10 -14.78
CA TYR A 618 5.39 -26.58 -14.48
C TYR A 618 4.67 -26.28 -15.77
N THR A 619 3.41 -26.71 -15.87
CA THR A 619 2.52 -26.40 -17.00
C THR A 619 1.30 -25.67 -16.49
N TYR A 620 0.83 -24.68 -17.24
CA TYR A 620 -0.31 -23.85 -16.86
C TYR A 620 -1.45 -23.99 -17.88
N THR A 621 -2.68 -23.78 -17.42
CA THR A 621 -3.85 -23.75 -18.29
C THR A 621 -3.80 -22.54 -19.22
N ASN A 622 -4.05 -22.74 -20.51
CA ASN A 622 -4.14 -21.64 -21.48
C ASN A 622 -5.37 -20.74 -21.24
N LYS A 623 -6.41 -21.27 -20.58
CA LYS A 623 -7.69 -20.59 -20.35
C LYS A 623 -7.53 -19.46 -19.32
N THR A 624 -6.99 -19.79 -18.16
CA THR A 624 -6.99 -18.88 -16.98
C THR A 624 -5.66 -18.82 -16.27
N GLY A 625 -4.69 -19.64 -16.67
CA GLY A 625 -3.33 -19.54 -16.19
C GLY A 625 -3.02 -20.20 -14.86
N GLN A 626 -3.92 -21.05 -14.33
CA GLN A 626 -3.63 -21.88 -13.15
C GLN A 626 -2.64 -22.99 -13.51
N LEU A 627 -1.95 -23.52 -12.51
CA LEU A 627 -1.05 -24.65 -12.65
C LEU A 627 -1.86 -25.91 -13.00
N SER A 628 -1.63 -26.52 -14.15
CA SER A 628 -2.33 -27.75 -14.57
C SER A 628 -1.52 -29.01 -14.32
N GLN A 629 -0.19 -28.91 -14.29
CA GLN A 629 0.67 -30.07 -14.07
C GLN A 629 2.03 -29.65 -13.51
N THR A 630 2.60 -30.48 -12.64
CA THR A 630 4.01 -30.49 -12.30
C THR A 630 4.63 -31.86 -12.60
N ILE A 631 5.86 -31.85 -13.11
CA ILE A 631 6.65 -33.06 -13.30
C ILE A 631 7.94 -32.89 -12.52
N ASN A 632 8.10 -33.62 -11.42
CA ASN A 632 9.31 -33.64 -10.61
C ASN A 632 10.14 -34.86 -10.98
N THR A 633 11.26 -34.63 -11.66
CA THR A 633 12.20 -35.67 -12.12
C THR A 633 13.48 -35.60 -11.31
N GLN A 634 13.80 -36.68 -10.61
CA GLN A 634 15.11 -36.94 -10.04
C GLN A 634 15.95 -37.71 -11.06
N TYR A 635 17.19 -37.26 -11.28
CA TYR A 635 18.18 -37.95 -12.11
C TYR A 635 19.28 -38.59 -11.26
N LEU A 636 19.58 -38.04 -10.07
CA LEU A 636 20.60 -38.54 -9.16
C LEU A 636 20.04 -38.77 -7.74
N PRO A 637 20.51 -39.80 -7.02
CA PRO A 637 21.48 -40.82 -7.46
C PRO A 637 20.86 -41.91 -8.33
N TYR A 638 19.54 -41.92 -8.50
CA TYR A 638 18.79 -42.81 -9.38
C TYR A 638 17.65 -42.05 -10.05
N PHE A 639 17.22 -42.52 -11.22
CA PHE A 639 16.11 -41.94 -11.95
C PHE A 639 14.76 -42.23 -11.26
N ALA A 640 14.00 -41.19 -10.96
CA ALA A 640 12.62 -41.28 -10.50
C ALA A 640 11.83 -40.08 -11.01
N GLN A 641 10.54 -40.25 -11.26
CA GLN A 641 9.67 -39.18 -11.71
C GLN A 641 8.35 -39.25 -10.94
N HIS A 642 7.89 -38.09 -10.49
CA HIS A 642 6.60 -37.88 -9.84
C HIS A 642 5.82 -36.85 -10.65
N ILE A 643 4.60 -37.18 -11.06
CA ILE A 643 3.73 -36.30 -11.84
C ILE A 643 2.53 -35.92 -10.97
N THR A 644 2.25 -34.63 -10.85
CA THR A 644 1.04 -34.12 -10.20
C THR A 644 0.24 -33.33 -11.21
N GLU A 645 -1.03 -33.68 -11.42
CA GLU A 645 -1.95 -32.97 -12.29
C GLU A 645 -3.06 -32.31 -11.48
N PHE A 646 -3.51 -31.14 -11.91
CA PHE A 646 -4.52 -30.35 -11.21
C PHE A 646 -5.72 -30.10 -12.12
N GLU A 647 -6.91 -30.40 -11.60
CA GLU A 647 -8.16 -30.11 -12.28
C GLU A 647 -8.96 -29.06 -11.52
N TYR A 648 -9.62 -28.20 -12.29
CA TYR A 648 -10.42 -27.10 -11.77
C TYR A 648 -11.85 -27.19 -12.30
N ASP A 649 -12.81 -26.75 -11.50
CA ASP A 649 -14.18 -26.56 -11.98
C ASP A 649 -14.30 -25.30 -12.88
N GLU A 650 -15.50 -25.07 -13.41
CA GLU A 650 -15.81 -23.88 -14.21
C GLU A 650 -15.74 -22.56 -13.42
N GLN A 651 -15.52 -22.61 -12.11
CA GLN A 651 -15.24 -21.45 -11.25
C GLN A 651 -13.76 -21.35 -10.88
N TYR A 652 -12.90 -22.14 -11.51
CA TYR A 652 -11.46 -22.17 -11.30
C TYR A 652 -11.01 -22.60 -9.91
N ARG A 653 -11.84 -23.38 -9.23
CA ARG A 653 -11.54 -23.94 -7.91
C ARG A 653 -10.97 -25.34 -8.09
N LEU A 654 -9.94 -25.68 -7.33
CA LEU A 654 -9.29 -26.99 -7.40
C LEU A 654 -10.29 -28.08 -6.98
N ILE A 655 -10.57 -29.03 -7.86
CA ILE A 655 -11.48 -30.15 -7.62
C ILE A 655 -10.79 -31.51 -7.64
N ALA A 656 -9.58 -31.59 -8.20
CA ALA A 656 -8.78 -32.80 -8.07
C ALA A 656 -7.28 -32.52 -8.18
N GLU A 657 -6.53 -33.35 -7.48
CA GLU A 657 -5.09 -33.50 -7.61
C GLU A 657 -4.81 -34.97 -7.95
N ILE A 658 -4.12 -35.23 -9.06
CA ILE A 658 -3.80 -36.58 -9.52
C ILE A 658 -2.30 -36.77 -9.36
N GLN A 659 -1.89 -37.63 -8.43
CA GLN A 659 -0.49 -37.91 -8.12
C GLN A 659 -0.10 -39.28 -8.67
N ASP A 660 0.78 -39.35 -9.66
CA ASP A 660 1.21 -40.60 -10.31
C ASP A 660 0.04 -41.50 -10.77
N GLY A 661 -1.06 -40.88 -11.22
CA GLY A 661 -2.28 -41.55 -11.65
C GLY A 661 -3.31 -41.81 -10.53
N GLU A 662 -2.94 -41.61 -9.27
CA GLU A 662 -3.84 -41.74 -8.11
C GLU A 662 -4.60 -40.43 -7.88
N ARG A 663 -5.92 -40.48 -8.01
CA ARG A 663 -6.79 -39.30 -7.96
C ARG A 663 -7.22 -38.98 -6.53
N ILE A 664 -6.88 -37.78 -6.07
CA ILE A 664 -7.43 -37.15 -4.88
C ILE A 664 -8.48 -36.14 -5.32
N GLU A 665 -9.74 -36.36 -4.97
CA GLU A 665 -10.84 -35.49 -5.36
C GLU A 665 -11.30 -34.62 -4.20
N VAL A 666 -11.58 -33.35 -4.49
CA VAL A 666 -12.00 -32.32 -3.54
C VAL A 666 -13.45 -31.96 -3.86
N GLU A 667 -14.37 -32.31 -2.95
CA GLU A 667 -15.74 -31.84 -3.03
C GLU A 667 -15.83 -30.44 -2.42
N LEU A 668 -16.31 -29.47 -3.20
CA LEU A 668 -16.56 -28.10 -2.77
C LEU A 668 -18.06 -27.83 -2.73
N ASP A 669 -18.51 -27.09 -1.72
CA ASP A 669 -19.84 -26.50 -1.81
C ASP A 669 -19.87 -25.33 -2.82
N LYS A 670 -21.06 -24.78 -3.06
CA LYS A 670 -21.24 -23.64 -3.98
C LYS A 670 -20.51 -22.36 -3.55
N TYR A 671 -20.05 -22.27 -2.31
CA TYR A 671 -19.31 -21.13 -1.76
C TYR A 671 -17.79 -21.34 -1.78
N GLY A 672 -17.32 -22.53 -2.17
CA GLY A 672 -15.90 -22.88 -2.25
C GLY A 672 -15.33 -23.48 -0.96
N ARG A 673 -16.16 -23.84 0.01
CA ARG A 673 -15.70 -24.56 1.20
C ARG A 673 -15.51 -26.03 0.86
N GLN A 674 -14.39 -26.61 1.27
CA GLN A 674 -14.10 -28.04 1.10
C GLN A 674 -15.01 -28.88 1.99
N THR A 675 -16.00 -29.56 1.41
CA THR A 675 -16.93 -30.43 2.12
C THR A 675 -16.48 -31.87 2.19
N ALA A 676 -15.62 -32.31 1.27
CA ALA A 676 -14.98 -33.61 1.39
C ALA A 676 -13.64 -33.69 0.65
N LEU A 677 -12.84 -34.68 1.05
CA LEU A 677 -11.68 -35.17 0.34
C LEU A 677 -11.86 -36.67 0.08
N LEU A 678 -11.71 -37.12 -1.15
CA LEU A 678 -11.75 -38.52 -1.55
C LEU A 678 -10.33 -38.96 -1.85
N LEU A 679 -9.81 -39.85 -1.00
CA LEU A 679 -8.45 -40.36 -1.09
C LEU A 679 -8.44 -41.75 -1.74
N PRO A 680 -7.49 -42.02 -2.64
CA PRO A 680 -7.28 -43.36 -3.17
C PRO A 680 -6.78 -44.30 -2.07
N ASN A 681 -7.20 -45.57 -2.08
CA ASN A 681 -6.75 -46.56 -1.10
C ASN A 681 -6.43 -47.94 -1.69
N GLY A 682 -6.29 -48.04 -3.01
CA GLY A 682 -5.96 -49.29 -3.71
C GLY A 682 -7.05 -50.38 -3.66
N VAL A 683 -8.26 -50.07 -3.16
CA VAL A 683 -9.43 -50.98 -3.12
C VAL A 683 -10.64 -50.26 -3.75
N GLU A 684 -11.69 -50.98 -4.17
CA GLU A 684 -12.87 -50.43 -4.89
C GLU A 684 -13.59 -49.24 -4.19
N SER A 685 -13.32 -48.93 -2.92
CA SER A 685 -13.97 -47.83 -2.20
C SER A 685 -12.96 -46.83 -1.62
N ALA A 686 -12.87 -45.64 -2.22
CA ALA A 686 -12.04 -44.51 -1.75
C ALA A 686 -12.29 -44.16 -0.27
N VAL A 687 -11.24 -43.68 0.44
CA VAL A 687 -11.40 -43.12 1.80
C VAL A 687 -11.97 -41.71 1.67
N LYS A 688 -13.20 -41.51 2.16
CA LYS A 688 -13.85 -40.20 2.17
C LYS A 688 -13.64 -39.51 3.51
N ILE A 689 -13.02 -38.32 3.50
CA ILE A 689 -12.93 -37.42 4.64
C ILE A 689 -13.96 -36.32 4.43
N SER A 690 -15.09 -36.38 5.12
CA SER A 690 -16.15 -35.35 5.08
C SER A 690 -15.92 -34.27 6.13
N GLN A 691 -16.23 -33.02 5.77
CA GLN A 691 -16.16 -31.85 6.64
C GLN A 691 -17.55 -31.25 6.81
N GLY A 692 -17.97 -31.05 8.06
CA GLY A 692 -19.23 -30.40 8.40
C GLY A 692 -19.01 -28.97 8.87
N PHE A 693 -19.77 -28.04 8.30
CA PHE A 693 -19.74 -26.63 8.69
C PHE A 693 -21.07 -26.24 9.33
N ASN A 694 -21.02 -25.38 10.34
CA ASN A 694 -22.23 -24.74 10.83
C ASN A 694 -22.70 -23.63 9.87
N GLN A 695 -23.85 -23.02 10.18
CA GLN A 695 -24.42 -21.93 9.38
C GLN A 695 -23.51 -20.69 9.27
N TYR A 696 -22.53 -20.53 10.17
CA TYR A 696 -21.57 -19.43 10.19
C TYR A 696 -20.28 -19.73 9.41
N GLY A 697 -20.20 -20.91 8.78
CA GLY A 697 -19.02 -21.33 8.02
C GLY A 697 -17.87 -21.87 8.88
N GLU A 698 -18.11 -22.13 10.17
CA GLU A 698 -17.10 -22.73 11.04
C GLU A 698 -17.13 -24.24 10.89
N LEU A 699 -15.93 -24.83 10.82
CA LEU A 699 -15.73 -26.26 10.73
C LEU A 699 -16.07 -26.94 12.05
N THR A 700 -17.21 -27.61 12.13
CA THR A 700 -17.67 -28.27 13.37
C THR A 700 -17.41 -29.76 13.38
N GLN A 701 -17.06 -30.36 12.24
CA GLN A 701 -16.98 -31.80 12.14
C GLN A 701 -15.96 -32.27 11.10
N PHE A 702 -15.23 -33.33 11.43
CA PHE A 702 -14.51 -34.19 10.48
C PHE A 702 -14.99 -35.62 10.62
N GLN A 703 -15.23 -36.30 9.49
CA GLN A 703 -15.64 -37.70 9.48
C GLN A 703 -14.83 -38.48 8.46
N VAL A 704 -14.28 -39.62 8.86
CA VAL A 704 -13.62 -40.57 7.95
C VAL A 704 -14.60 -41.70 7.65
N ASN A 705 -14.96 -41.88 6.38
CA ASN A 705 -15.95 -42.86 5.92
C ASN A 705 -17.23 -42.81 6.78
N SER A 706 -17.70 -43.95 7.25
CA SER A 706 -18.84 -44.10 8.15
C SER A 706 -18.45 -44.19 9.64
N HIS A 707 -17.21 -43.83 10.01
CA HIS A 707 -16.80 -43.81 11.41
C HIS A 707 -17.46 -42.67 12.18
N ASN A 708 -17.42 -42.75 13.51
CA ASN A 708 -17.89 -41.66 14.35
C ASN A 708 -17.10 -40.37 14.05
N PRO A 709 -17.79 -39.24 13.91
CA PRO A 709 -17.13 -37.99 13.60
C PRO A 709 -16.36 -37.43 14.78
N LEU A 710 -15.32 -36.67 14.44
CA LEU A 710 -14.61 -35.77 15.31
C LEU A 710 -15.34 -34.42 15.32
N ASN A 711 -15.93 -34.06 16.45
CA ASN A 711 -16.66 -32.80 16.62
C ASN A 711 -15.76 -31.75 17.26
N LEU A 712 -15.89 -30.51 16.78
CA LEU A 712 -15.11 -29.35 17.18
C LEU A 712 -16.03 -28.31 17.81
N SER A 713 -15.55 -27.60 18.82
CA SER A 713 -16.26 -26.48 19.45
C SER A 713 -15.31 -25.32 19.68
N TYR A 714 -15.86 -24.12 19.64
CA TYR A 714 -15.11 -22.88 19.67
C TYR A 714 -15.70 -21.93 20.70
N ASP A 715 -14.86 -21.04 21.24
CA ASP A 715 -15.34 -19.89 21.99
C ASP A 715 -15.72 -18.71 21.08
N LYS A 716 -16.12 -17.59 21.70
CA LYS A 716 -16.51 -16.35 21.00
C LYS A 716 -15.36 -15.67 20.25
N LEU A 717 -14.11 -16.07 20.50
CA LEU A 717 -12.93 -15.59 19.78
C LEU A 717 -12.55 -16.53 18.62
N GLY A 718 -13.30 -17.61 18.40
CA GLY A 718 -13.03 -18.60 17.36
C GLY A 718 -11.88 -19.55 17.72
N ARG A 719 -11.46 -19.60 18.99
CA ARG A 719 -10.43 -20.55 19.45
C ARG A 719 -11.08 -21.90 19.67
N GLN A 720 -10.45 -22.97 19.19
CA GLN A 720 -10.93 -24.33 19.43
C GLN A 720 -10.81 -24.64 20.92
N THR A 721 -11.93 -24.80 21.61
CA THR A 721 -11.96 -25.12 23.05
C THR A 721 -12.17 -26.60 23.30
N ARG A 722 -12.69 -27.33 22.31
CA ARG A 722 -12.98 -28.75 22.46
C ARG A 722 -12.87 -29.50 21.15
N LYS A 723 -12.35 -30.73 21.25
CA LYS A 723 -12.27 -31.71 20.17
C LYS A 723 -12.62 -33.08 20.71
N GLN A 724 -13.62 -33.74 20.14
CA GLN A 724 -14.12 -35.00 20.69
C GLN A 724 -14.60 -36.00 19.63
N ASN A 725 -14.48 -37.29 19.93
CA ASN A 725 -15.11 -38.39 19.21
C ASN A 725 -15.92 -39.23 20.20
N GLN A 726 -17.18 -39.57 19.89
CA GLN A 726 -18.08 -40.27 20.82
C GLN A 726 -17.51 -41.57 21.38
N ASN A 727 -16.71 -42.32 20.60
CA ASN A 727 -16.15 -43.61 21.01
C ASN A 727 -14.62 -43.57 21.15
N GLY A 728 -14.02 -42.38 21.19
CA GLY A 728 -12.57 -42.21 21.17
C GLY A 728 -12.10 -41.32 22.31
N PHE A 729 -11.57 -40.16 21.93
CA PHE A 729 -10.97 -39.21 22.87
C PHE A 729 -11.81 -37.94 23.00
N ILE A 730 -11.53 -37.22 24.08
CA ILE A 730 -11.96 -35.85 24.34
C ILE A 730 -10.72 -35.04 24.71
N LEU A 731 -10.58 -33.84 24.14
CA LEU A 731 -9.58 -32.84 24.48
C LEU A 731 -10.31 -31.51 24.71
N ALA A 732 -10.02 -30.86 25.83
CA ALA A 732 -10.47 -29.52 26.18
C ALA A 732 -9.26 -28.59 26.37
N GLU A 733 -9.39 -27.36 25.88
CA GLU A 733 -8.34 -26.34 25.88
C GLU A 733 -8.88 -25.05 26.49
N HIS A 734 -8.11 -24.45 27.40
CA HIS A 734 -8.44 -23.20 28.09
C HIS A 734 -7.38 -22.15 27.79
N PHE A 735 -7.84 -20.97 27.38
CA PHE A 735 -6.97 -19.89 26.96
C PHE A 735 -7.16 -18.67 27.87
N SER A 736 -6.07 -17.93 28.09
CA SER A 736 -6.13 -16.59 28.67
C SER A 736 -6.96 -15.64 27.79
N PRO A 737 -7.46 -14.52 28.33
CA PRO A 737 -8.07 -13.43 27.55
C PRO A 737 -7.25 -12.94 26.34
N SER A 738 -5.92 -13.04 26.41
CA SER A 738 -4.96 -12.68 25.37
C SER A 738 -4.69 -13.79 24.35
N GLY A 739 -5.18 -15.00 24.60
CA GLY A 739 -5.08 -16.13 23.67
C GLY A 739 -3.91 -17.08 23.94
N LEU A 740 -3.27 -16.99 25.11
CA LEU A 740 -2.26 -17.97 25.53
C LEU A 740 -2.96 -19.22 26.05
N LEU A 741 -2.50 -20.41 25.64
CA LEU A 741 -2.99 -21.67 26.19
C LEU A 741 -2.55 -21.78 27.66
N GLN A 742 -3.51 -21.71 28.59
CA GLN A 742 -3.25 -21.81 30.03
C GLN A 742 -3.35 -23.25 30.53
N ALA A 743 -4.24 -24.03 29.92
CA ALA A 743 -4.39 -25.43 30.25
C ALA A 743 -4.94 -26.24 29.08
N GLN A 744 -4.57 -27.52 29.07
CA GLN A 744 -5.17 -28.52 28.21
C GLN A 744 -5.37 -29.80 29.01
N GLY A 745 -6.48 -30.49 28.77
CA GLY A 745 -6.78 -31.78 29.39
C GLY A 745 -7.46 -32.69 28.39
N GLY A 746 -7.09 -33.97 28.40
CA GLY A 746 -7.70 -34.95 27.50
C GLY A 746 -7.66 -36.37 28.03
N GLY A 747 -8.52 -37.21 27.47
CA GLY A 747 -8.65 -38.61 27.86
C GLY A 747 -9.67 -39.35 26.98
N TRP A 748 -10.09 -40.53 27.44
CA TRP A 748 -11.18 -41.27 26.82
C TRP A 748 -12.49 -40.51 26.96
N ASN A 749 -13.30 -40.47 25.91
CA ASN A 749 -14.59 -39.80 25.97
C ASN A 749 -15.59 -40.63 26.79
N ASN A 750 -15.61 -40.42 28.10
CA ASN A 750 -16.53 -41.03 29.05
C ASN A 750 -17.00 -39.96 30.05
N SER A 751 -18.09 -40.25 30.77
CA SER A 751 -18.72 -39.28 31.66
C SER A 751 -17.80 -38.79 32.78
N LEU A 752 -16.86 -39.61 33.25
CA LEU A 752 -15.88 -39.20 34.29
C LEU A 752 -14.91 -38.16 33.74
N THR A 753 -14.34 -38.40 32.56
CA THR A 753 -13.41 -37.46 31.91
C THR A 753 -14.14 -36.19 31.48
N GLU A 754 -15.39 -36.27 31.02
CA GLU A 754 -16.20 -35.07 30.74
C GLU A 754 -16.43 -34.22 31.99
N GLN A 755 -16.74 -34.84 33.12
CA GLN A 755 -16.90 -34.14 34.39
C GLN A 755 -15.59 -33.49 34.84
N GLN A 756 -14.48 -34.23 34.81
CA GLN A 756 -13.16 -33.72 35.18
C GLN A 756 -12.74 -32.52 34.33
N LEU A 757 -12.99 -32.55 33.02
CA LEU A 757 -12.67 -31.43 32.12
C LEU A 757 -13.62 -30.25 32.27
N SER A 758 -14.86 -30.47 32.71
CA SER A 758 -15.80 -29.37 33.01
C SER A 758 -15.45 -28.66 34.32
N ASP A 759 -14.96 -29.42 35.31
CA ASP A 759 -14.53 -28.92 36.62
C ASP A 759 -13.13 -28.29 36.57
N TYR A 760 -12.34 -28.58 35.54
CA TYR A 760 -11.02 -28.00 35.31
C TYR A 760 -11.16 -26.60 34.70
N GLN A 761 -11.34 -25.60 35.55
CA GLN A 761 -11.20 -24.18 35.20
C GLN A 761 -9.90 -23.68 35.85
N PRO A 762 -8.91 -23.17 35.08
CA PRO A 762 -7.67 -22.62 35.64
C PRO A 762 -7.92 -21.38 36.52
#